data_AF-A0A4Q4D804-F1
#
_entry.id   AF-A0A4Q4D804-F1
#
_cell.length_a   1.000
_cell.length_b   1.000
_cell.length_c   1.000
_cell.angle_alpha   90.00
_cell.angle_beta   90.00
_cell.angle_gamma   90.00
#
_symmetry.space_group_name_H-M   'P 1'
#
loop_
_entity.id
_entity.type
_entity.pdbx_description
1 polymer ?
#
loop_
_entity_poly.entity_id
_entity_poly.type
_entity_poly.pdbx_seq_one_letter_code
_entity_poly.pdbx_strand_id
1 'polypeptide(L)'
;PDDEDEPDGDVPLDAPETDLDAEADHETELGHDEPADEPDPVDEDELLAEDEPEGDEVGGDEVGGDELDDEDEPDGDVPLEASDTDLGEHEDEDEHEDEHEHDHRPPPFAVDPDAEDTGEIHPVPGAFAPLAPSALDADDAATEAAPSGEEPHRPRRRWLRRALVAAVLLLGLAYVGGWWLTGERTPAQASIGGVDVGGLSPTAAQRAVETELGPREADAVVLEHEKKTFEIDPADVGLSLDAKGSVDQVVSRSWDPRRMVALVAGKHTYDPVVDVDDTKLADSVDSVAEAVQVPVTQALITFPGGKPKAREPQEGLVARKDDTAQAVKDAYLAESGPVAVPTAVVDPMVDSAGLKKAMTEIAQPAVAAPVAIRVGEKTIKLPVSAYTPALTVGVVDGAMKPRIDAEKLAEPLTDATTGIGRKAVDATVVIRGGKPVVVPGKDGVGLQPEEMAKKLVPVLTRTGDARSISIEADVVEPEFTTADAKKLQIKERVSEFETEFPYAEYRNINQARAAELIDGVIVKPGETFSFNDTVGERTEAAGFVVGTIINGGVFREELGGGVSQVVTTTYNAAFFAGMDDVEHHPHAFYISRYPVGREATVAWGYLDLKFKNPTKYGVLIRASVKKSTPGSAGVTRVELWSTKVWDVKAGKSAKRNLRDPGTRYDDTPACVAQDPVQGFDIDIYRTFFSKGKKVKSETVTANYQAADKVICGKKPTKD
;
A
#
# COMPACT_ATOMS: atom_id res chain seq x y z
N PRO A 1 -64.68 24.27 -1.55
CA PRO A 1 -65.07 22.90 -1.16
C PRO A 1 -64.35 22.57 0.14
N ASP A 2 -65.04 22.97 1.21
CA ASP A 2 -65.22 22.33 2.52
C ASP A 2 -63.93 21.95 3.28
N ASP A 3 -63.51 22.70 4.31
CA ASP A 3 -64.09 22.93 5.66
C ASP A 3 -63.85 21.78 6.67
N GLU A 4 -63.58 22.22 7.91
CA GLU A 4 -63.62 21.53 9.22
C GLU A 4 -62.32 20.80 9.67
N ASP A 5 -61.77 20.94 10.87
CA ASP A 5 -62.10 21.72 12.09
C ASP A 5 -60.88 21.65 13.08
N GLU A 6 -60.66 22.72 13.87
CA GLU A 6 -59.77 22.79 15.07
C GLU A 6 -60.53 22.25 16.34
N PRO A 7 -60.13 22.43 17.64
CA PRO A 7 -58.92 22.98 18.29
C PRO A 7 -58.43 22.21 19.56
N ASP A 8 -57.50 22.86 20.29
CA ASP A 8 -57.17 22.77 21.74
C ASP A 8 -55.97 21.92 22.21
N GLY A 9 -55.03 22.59 22.90
CA GLY A 9 -53.97 21.94 23.67
C GLY A 9 -52.84 22.87 24.13
N ASP A 10 -53.13 23.72 25.12
CA ASP A 10 -52.25 24.69 25.78
C ASP A 10 -51.52 24.08 27.02
N VAL A 11 -50.25 24.51 27.24
CA VAL A 11 -49.44 24.55 28.51
C VAL A 11 -48.77 23.25 29.11
N PRO A 12 -47.81 23.31 30.09
CA PRO A 12 -46.37 22.97 29.94
C PRO A 12 -45.82 22.02 31.07
N LEU A 13 -44.54 22.18 31.50
CA LEU A 13 -43.80 21.64 32.70
C LEU A 13 -42.80 20.51 32.36
N ASP A 14 -41.57 20.39 32.90
CA ASP A 14 -41.00 20.82 34.17
C ASP A 14 -39.46 20.98 34.09
N ALA A 15 -38.95 21.96 34.84
CA ALA A 15 -37.62 22.01 35.44
C ALA A 15 -37.77 21.75 36.94
N PRO A 16 -36.67 21.47 37.69
CA PRO A 16 -36.67 21.75 39.12
C PRO A 16 -35.50 22.67 39.52
N GLU A 17 -35.85 23.91 39.83
CA GLU A 17 -35.38 24.69 40.98
C GLU A 17 -36.29 24.30 42.18
N THR A 18 -36.03 24.41 43.47
CA THR A 18 -35.04 24.99 44.39
C THR A 18 -35.39 24.42 45.78
N ASP A 19 -34.66 24.75 46.84
CA ASP A 19 -35.20 25.45 48.03
C ASP A 19 -34.07 25.60 49.08
N LEU A 20 -33.65 26.83 49.42
CA LEU A 20 -34.23 27.73 50.44
C LEU A 20 -34.02 27.15 51.86
N ASP A 21 -33.55 27.85 52.90
CA ASP A 21 -33.67 29.25 53.26
C ASP A 21 -32.80 29.56 54.50
N ALA A 22 -32.73 30.86 54.85
CA ALA A 22 -32.86 31.39 56.21
C ALA A 22 -31.63 31.91 57.02
N GLU A 23 -31.70 33.23 57.25
CA GLU A 23 -31.65 33.94 58.56
C GLU A 23 -30.31 34.52 59.10
N ALA A 24 -30.27 35.86 59.05
CA ALA A 24 -30.18 36.82 60.18
C ALA A 24 -28.93 36.91 61.09
N ASP A 25 -28.37 38.13 61.10
CA ASP A 25 -28.08 39.02 62.24
C ASP A 25 -27.24 38.52 63.43
N HIS A 26 -26.04 39.10 63.65
CA HIS A 26 -25.78 40.05 64.74
C HIS A 26 -24.31 40.54 64.79
N GLU A 27 -24.18 41.82 65.12
CA GLU A 27 -22.99 42.57 65.55
C GLU A 27 -22.20 41.91 66.70
N THR A 28 -20.87 42.04 66.73
CA THR A 28 -20.15 42.95 67.67
C THR A 28 -18.62 42.87 67.56
N GLU A 29 -18.03 44.02 67.89
CA GLU A 29 -16.67 44.55 67.84
C GLU A 29 -15.53 43.75 68.54
N LEU A 30 -14.27 43.95 68.11
CA LEU A 30 -13.24 44.75 68.81
C LEU A 30 -11.77 44.49 68.34
N GLY A 31 -11.01 45.59 68.14
CA GLY A 31 -9.54 45.69 68.24
C GLY A 31 -8.78 45.89 66.90
N HIS A 32 -8.37 47.11 66.49
CA HIS A 32 -7.06 47.77 66.76
C HIS A 32 -5.86 46.81 66.60
N ASP A 33 -4.83 47.05 65.77
CA ASP A 33 -4.06 48.26 65.52
C ASP A 33 -3.31 48.18 64.16
N GLU A 34 -2.89 49.35 63.65
CA GLU A 34 -2.26 49.64 62.34
C GLU A 34 -0.69 49.51 62.36
N PRO A 35 0.07 49.82 61.27
CA PRO A 35 1.22 49.04 60.79
C PRO A 35 2.58 49.77 60.86
N ALA A 36 3.67 49.09 60.43
CA ALA A 36 5.00 49.62 60.08
C ALA A 36 5.90 48.41 59.70
N ASP A 37 6.92 48.46 58.86
CA ASP A 37 7.50 49.37 57.86
C ASP A 37 8.64 48.54 57.21
N GLU A 38 9.08 48.88 56.01
CA GLU A 38 10.23 48.22 55.33
C GLU A 38 11.56 48.43 56.09
N PRO A 39 12.63 47.68 55.72
CA PRO A 39 13.78 48.44 55.21
C PRO A 39 14.56 47.79 54.05
N ASP A 40 15.15 48.72 53.28
CA ASP A 40 16.10 48.62 52.17
C ASP A 40 17.52 48.11 52.56
N PRO A 41 18.41 47.84 51.57
CA PRO A 41 19.61 47.01 51.71
C PRO A 41 20.90 47.78 52.06
N VAL A 42 21.95 47.03 52.40
CA VAL A 42 23.28 47.51 52.80
C VAL A 42 24.31 47.23 51.69
N ASP A 43 25.07 48.26 51.32
CA ASP A 43 26.31 48.20 50.52
C ASP A 43 27.48 47.64 51.34
N GLU A 44 28.45 46.98 50.69
CA GLU A 44 29.88 47.22 50.95
C GLU A 44 30.78 46.63 49.84
N ASP A 45 31.75 47.45 49.44
CA ASP A 45 32.82 47.23 48.45
C ASP A 45 34.01 46.42 49.02
N GLU A 46 34.87 45.99 48.08
CA GLU A 46 36.35 45.96 48.18
C GLU A 46 37.15 44.69 48.61
N LEU A 47 38.04 44.29 47.67
CA LEU A 47 39.46 43.89 47.80
C LEU A 47 39.91 42.40 47.86
N LEU A 48 40.67 42.07 46.80
CA LEU A 48 42.03 41.50 46.74
C LEU A 48 42.34 40.01 47.00
N ALA A 49 42.99 39.46 45.96
CA ALA A 49 44.28 38.73 45.94
C ALA A 49 44.36 37.25 46.36
N GLU A 50 44.88 36.48 45.40
CA GLU A 50 45.99 35.51 45.46
C GLU A 50 46.15 34.66 46.73
N ASP A 51 46.15 33.34 46.57
CA ASP A 51 47.27 32.51 47.01
C ASP A 51 47.19 31.09 46.41
N GLU A 52 48.33 30.65 45.86
CA GLU A 52 48.65 29.26 45.57
C GLU A 52 48.74 28.43 46.87
N PRO A 53 48.82 27.10 46.77
CA PRO A 53 50.09 26.54 47.22
C PRO A 53 50.65 25.40 46.35
N GLU A 54 51.95 25.51 46.09
CA GLU A 54 52.90 24.39 45.98
C GLU A 54 52.72 23.45 47.20
N GLY A 55 52.60 22.14 47.03
CA GLY A 55 53.74 21.25 46.85
C GLY A 55 54.07 20.56 48.18
N ASP A 56 53.87 19.24 48.28
CA ASP A 56 54.95 18.39 48.79
C ASP A 56 54.71 16.90 48.56
N GLU A 57 55.84 16.23 48.49
CA GLU A 57 56.13 14.89 48.01
C GLU A 57 55.64 13.75 48.93
N VAL A 58 55.58 12.51 48.40
CA VAL A 58 56.51 11.40 48.74
C VAL A 58 55.90 10.03 48.36
N GLY A 59 56.71 9.24 47.65
CA GLY A 59 56.71 7.76 47.65
C GLY A 59 55.79 7.12 46.59
N GLY A 60 56.27 6.50 45.52
CA GLY A 60 57.44 5.63 45.40
C GLY A 60 56.98 4.17 45.52
N ASP A 61 56.79 3.48 44.39
CA ASP A 61 57.32 2.13 44.23
C ASP A 61 57.29 1.67 42.76
N GLU A 62 58.28 0.84 42.45
CA GLU A 62 58.72 0.33 41.15
C GLU A 62 57.67 -0.63 40.52
N VAL A 63 57.67 -0.97 39.23
CA VAL A 63 58.58 -1.95 38.59
C VAL A 63 58.24 -2.05 37.08
N GLY A 64 59.29 -2.12 36.25
CA GLY A 64 59.33 -2.81 34.95
C GLY A 64 58.95 -1.95 33.74
N GLY A 65 59.84 -1.53 32.84
CA GLY A 65 61.04 -2.21 32.35
C GLY A 65 60.70 -2.95 31.05
N ASP A 66 60.90 -2.27 29.91
CA ASP A 66 61.47 -2.85 28.69
C ASP A 66 61.81 -1.71 27.71
N GLU A 67 63.12 -1.46 27.59
CA GLU A 67 63.75 -0.86 26.42
C GLU A 67 63.59 -1.80 25.22
N LEU A 68 63.55 -1.26 24.00
CA LEU A 68 64.48 -1.57 22.90
C LEU A 68 64.07 -0.82 21.62
N ASP A 69 64.98 0.06 21.21
CA ASP A 69 65.57 0.23 19.87
C ASP A 69 64.71 0.62 18.65
N ASP A 70 64.96 1.87 18.23
CA ASP A 70 65.61 2.27 16.96
C ASP A 70 64.98 1.99 15.58
N GLU A 71 65.02 3.08 14.80
CA GLU A 71 65.22 3.20 13.34
C GLU A 71 64.10 2.73 12.39
N ASP A 72 63.43 3.70 11.72
CA ASP A 72 63.66 4.01 10.30
C ASP A 72 62.63 5.02 9.76
N GLU A 73 63.11 6.16 9.27
CA GLU A 73 62.44 6.95 8.22
C GLU A 73 62.56 6.21 6.88
N PRO A 74 61.70 6.52 5.89
CA PRO A 74 62.28 7.38 4.85
C PRO A 74 61.33 8.43 4.26
N ASP A 75 61.98 9.53 3.90
CA ASP A 75 61.58 10.56 2.95
C ASP A 75 61.09 10.00 1.59
N GLY A 76 60.19 10.76 0.97
CA GLY A 76 59.77 10.56 -0.42
C GLY A 76 58.89 11.69 -0.96
N ASP A 77 59.48 12.88 -1.17
CA ASP A 77 59.09 13.84 -2.22
C ASP A 77 59.22 13.12 -3.60
N VAL A 78 58.45 13.30 -4.69
CA VAL A 78 57.88 14.45 -5.45
C VAL A 78 57.07 13.80 -6.65
N PRO A 79 56.48 14.50 -7.64
CA PRO A 79 55.65 15.72 -7.69
C PRO A 79 54.35 15.55 -8.54
N LEU A 80 53.60 16.66 -8.60
CA LEU A 80 52.52 17.04 -9.51
C LEU A 80 52.76 16.73 -11.01
N GLU A 81 51.70 16.34 -11.72
CA GLU A 81 51.46 16.78 -13.11
C GLU A 81 49.97 17.08 -13.35
N ALA A 82 49.76 18.22 -14.00
CA ALA A 82 48.51 18.72 -14.54
C ALA A 82 48.38 18.28 -16.02
N SER A 83 47.15 18.14 -16.49
CA SER A 83 46.87 18.23 -17.93
C SER A 83 45.51 18.91 -18.13
N ASP A 84 45.58 20.17 -18.54
CA ASP A 84 44.55 20.87 -19.30
C ASP A 84 44.47 20.28 -20.72
N THR A 85 43.24 20.18 -21.25
CA THR A 85 42.79 20.39 -22.65
C THR A 85 41.38 19.80 -22.76
N ASP A 86 40.43 20.27 -23.55
CA ASP A 86 40.15 21.51 -24.26
C ASP A 86 38.70 21.35 -24.77
N LEU A 87 38.12 22.46 -25.14
CA LEU A 87 36.77 22.78 -25.59
C LEU A 87 36.14 21.85 -26.63
N GLY A 88 34.82 21.76 -26.56
CA GLY A 88 33.93 21.25 -27.59
C GLY A 88 32.49 21.70 -27.35
N GLU A 89 32.21 22.96 -27.71
CA GLU A 89 30.85 23.50 -27.89
C GLU A 89 30.11 22.70 -28.98
N HIS A 90 28.86 22.34 -28.73
CA HIS A 90 27.82 22.22 -29.75
C HIS A 90 26.45 22.43 -29.10
N GLU A 91 25.91 23.63 -29.30
CA GLU A 91 24.47 23.90 -29.31
C GLU A 91 23.88 23.26 -30.58
N ASP A 92 22.75 22.57 -30.46
CA ASP A 92 21.49 22.89 -31.15
C ASP A 92 20.45 21.79 -30.89
N GLU A 93 19.36 22.24 -30.28
CA GLU A 93 17.93 21.91 -30.48
C GLU A 93 17.56 20.54 -31.12
N ASP A 94 16.75 19.74 -30.42
CA ASP A 94 15.36 19.50 -30.84
C ASP A 94 14.58 18.63 -29.83
N GLU A 95 13.29 18.90 -29.80
CA GLU A 95 12.20 18.35 -28.98
C GLU A 95 12.07 16.82 -29.09
N HIS A 96 11.65 16.15 -28.01
CA HIS A 96 10.44 15.32 -27.94
C HIS A 96 10.36 14.53 -26.64
N GLU A 97 9.20 14.66 -25.99
CA GLU A 97 8.69 13.79 -24.93
C GLU A 97 8.58 12.36 -25.45
N ASP A 98 8.92 11.35 -24.63
CA ASP A 98 8.27 10.04 -24.68
C ASP A 98 8.53 9.24 -23.39
N GLU A 99 7.43 8.95 -22.70
CA GLU A 99 7.30 7.91 -21.68
C GLU A 99 7.29 6.55 -22.38
N HIS A 100 8.11 5.57 -21.96
CA HIS A 100 7.81 4.17 -22.26
C HIS A 100 8.23 3.18 -21.18
N GLU A 101 7.19 2.51 -20.69
CA GLU A 101 7.13 1.35 -19.82
C GLU A 101 7.62 0.09 -20.57
N HIS A 102 8.42 -0.75 -19.89
CA HIS A 102 8.96 -2.00 -20.44
C HIS A 102 8.04 -3.19 -20.13
N ASP A 103 7.45 -3.80 -21.16
CA ASP A 103 6.92 -5.17 -21.15
C ASP A 103 7.82 -6.08 -22.00
N HIS A 104 8.25 -7.21 -21.43
CA HIS A 104 9.10 -8.20 -22.08
C HIS A 104 8.45 -9.59 -22.01
N ARG A 105 7.87 -10.02 -23.14
CA ARG A 105 7.57 -11.42 -23.47
C ARG A 105 8.51 -11.92 -24.58
N PRO A 106 9.02 -13.18 -24.51
CA PRO A 106 9.77 -13.80 -25.59
C PRO A 106 8.89 -14.65 -26.55
N PRO A 107 9.41 -14.99 -27.77
CA PRO A 107 8.63 -15.46 -28.93
C PRO A 107 8.53 -17.00 -29.08
N PRO A 108 7.74 -17.52 -30.05
CA PRO A 108 7.33 -18.92 -30.13
C PRO A 108 8.22 -19.79 -31.04
N PHE A 109 8.20 -21.11 -30.83
CA PHE A 109 8.85 -22.09 -31.70
C PHE A 109 7.85 -22.93 -32.51
N ALA A 110 8.18 -23.04 -33.80
CA ALA A 110 7.49 -23.77 -34.84
C ALA A 110 7.89 -25.26 -34.90
N VAL A 111 7.02 -26.02 -35.56
CA VAL A 111 6.99 -27.46 -35.79
C VAL A 111 7.62 -27.82 -37.14
N ASP A 112 8.31 -28.97 -37.25
CA ASP A 112 8.22 -29.89 -38.41
C ASP A 112 8.86 -31.28 -38.08
N PRO A 113 8.65 -32.37 -38.87
CA PRO A 113 8.31 -33.71 -38.37
C PRO A 113 9.30 -34.80 -38.85
N ASP A 114 9.16 -36.04 -38.35
CA ASP A 114 9.09 -37.28 -39.15
C ASP A 114 9.15 -38.56 -38.27
N ALA A 115 8.19 -39.44 -38.55
CA ALA A 115 8.08 -40.90 -38.48
C ALA A 115 8.94 -41.75 -37.50
N GLU A 116 8.33 -42.66 -36.73
CA GLU A 116 8.01 -44.04 -37.21
C GLU A 116 7.21 -44.87 -36.16
N ASP A 117 6.56 -45.87 -36.72
CA ASP A 117 5.63 -46.89 -36.24
C ASP A 117 6.23 -47.89 -35.23
N THR A 118 5.41 -48.37 -34.28
CA THR A 118 5.23 -49.80 -33.94
C THR A 118 4.17 -49.94 -32.82
N GLY A 119 3.13 -50.74 -33.09
CA GLY A 119 1.99 -50.91 -32.19
C GLY A 119 2.08 -52.07 -31.19
N GLU A 120 1.03 -52.23 -30.37
CA GLU A 120 0.29 -53.49 -30.16
C GLU A 120 -0.94 -53.24 -29.26
N ILE A 121 -1.99 -54.02 -29.51
CA ILE A 121 -3.35 -53.93 -28.93
C ILE A 121 -3.52 -55.03 -27.86
N HIS A 122 -4.30 -54.78 -26.80
CA HIS A 122 -5.35 -55.67 -26.20
C HIS A 122 -5.93 -55.01 -24.93
N PRO A 123 -7.27 -55.09 -24.65
CA PRO A 123 -7.78 -56.23 -23.86
C PRO A 123 -9.22 -56.70 -24.15
N VAL A 124 -9.58 -57.75 -23.38
CA VAL A 124 -10.70 -58.72 -23.38
C VAL A 124 -12.04 -58.16 -22.85
N PRO A 125 -13.23 -58.67 -23.24
CA PRO A 125 -14.50 -58.36 -22.59
C PRO A 125 -15.04 -59.50 -21.69
N GLY A 126 -15.61 -59.12 -20.54
CA GLY A 126 -16.37 -60.00 -19.64
C GLY A 126 -17.86 -59.61 -19.61
N ALA A 127 -18.73 -60.61 -19.79
CA ALA A 127 -20.18 -60.49 -19.92
C ALA A 127 -20.91 -60.52 -18.57
N PHE A 128 -22.07 -59.85 -18.50
CA PHE A 128 -23.09 -60.01 -17.46
C PHE A 128 -24.37 -60.61 -18.04
N ALA A 129 -24.92 -61.60 -17.34
CA ALA A 129 -26.29 -62.13 -17.48
C ALA A 129 -27.30 -61.20 -16.76
N PRO A 130 -28.64 -61.42 -16.81
CA PRO A 130 -29.24 -62.53 -16.04
C PRO A 130 -30.64 -63.07 -16.48
N LEU A 131 -31.09 -64.08 -15.72
CA LEU A 131 -32.45 -64.54 -15.40
C LEU A 131 -33.15 -65.64 -16.24
N ALA A 132 -33.37 -66.76 -15.54
CA ALA A 132 -34.30 -67.87 -15.83
C ALA A 132 -35.72 -67.56 -15.30
N PRO A 133 -36.72 -68.42 -15.58
CA PRO A 133 -36.98 -69.52 -14.65
C PRO A 133 -37.34 -70.90 -15.26
N SER A 134 -37.02 -71.91 -14.45
CA SER A 134 -37.42 -73.33 -14.38
C SER A 134 -38.95 -73.55 -14.48
N ALA A 135 -39.56 -74.72 -14.69
CA ALA A 135 -39.30 -76.11 -15.13
C ALA A 135 -40.68 -76.84 -15.05
N LEU A 136 -40.73 -78.15 -15.37
CA LEU A 136 -41.85 -79.13 -15.24
C LEU A 136 -42.68 -79.29 -16.55
N ASP A 137 -42.93 -80.46 -17.13
CA ASP A 137 -42.72 -81.87 -16.77
C ASP A 137 -42.67 -82.74 -18.05
N ALA A 138 -42.04 -83.91 -17.96
CA ALA A 138 -42.10 -85.04 -18.90
C ALA A 138 -43.48 -85.73 -18.82
N ASP A 139 -44.00 -86.50 -19.79
CA ASP A 139 -43.46 -87.74 -20.36
C ASP A 139 -44.36 -88.25 -21.52
N ASP A 140 -43.83 -89.28 -22.20
CA ASP A 140 -44.51 -90.34 -22.96
C ASP A 140 -44.79 -90.22 -24.49
N ALA A 141 -43.83 -90.80 -25.22
CA ALA A 141 -43.98 -92.04 -26.02
C ALA A 141 -44.84 -92.08 -27.32
N ALA A 142 -44.08 -92.22 -28.41
CA ALA A 142 -44.18 -93.24 -29.47
C ALA A 142 -45.45 -93.34 -30.35
N THR A 143 -45.27 -93.23 -31.68
CA THR A 143 -45.16 -94.41 -32.60
C THR A 143 -45.28 -93.97 -34.08
N GLU A 144 -44.52 -94.68 -34.91
CA GLU A 144 -44.45 -94.74 -36.38
C GLU A 144 -45.77 -94.66 -37.17
N ALA A 145 -45.68 -94.10 -38.39
CA ALA A 145 -45.86 -94.78 -39.68
C ALA A 145 -46.56 -93.91 -40.75
N ALA A 146 -45.93 -93.82 -41.93
CA ALA A 146 -46.49 -93.36 -43.20
C ALA A 146 -46.70 -94.61 -44.12
N PRO A 147 -47.10 -94.52 -45.41
CA PRO A 147 -48.15 -93.72 -46.10
C PRO A 147 -48.97 -94.58 -47.12
N SER A 148 -49.93 -93.99 -47.85
CA SER A 148 -50.31 -94.36 -49.25
C SER A 148 -51.25 -93.29 -49.83
N GLY A 149 -50.87 -92.54 -50.89
CA GLY A 149 -51.23 -92.81 -52.30
C GLY A 149 -52.60 -92.16 -52.63
N GLU A 150 -52.76 -91.19 -53.53
CA GLU A 150 -52.47 -91.19 -54.97
C GLU A 150 -52.47 -89.74 -55.55
N GLU A 151 -51.58 -89.45 -56.52
CA GLU A 151 -51.66 -88.28 -57.41
C GLU A 151 -52.74 -88.49 -58.51
N PRO A 152 -53.13 -87.47 -59.33
CA PRO A 152 -52.35 -87.19 -60.55
C PRO A 152 -52.28 -85.73 -61.06
N HIS A 153 -51.11 -85.43 -61.66
CA HIS A 153 -50.85 -84.70 -62.92
C HIS A 153 -51.15 -83.18 -63.13
N ARG A 154 -50.03 -82.43 -63.15
CA ARG A 154 -49.61 -81.17 -63.86
C ARG A 154 -50.17 -80.96 -65.29
N PRO A 155 -50.22 -79.70 -65.87
CA PRO A 155 -49.00 -79.03 -66.38
C PRO A 155 -48.93 -77.47 -66.55
N ARG A 156 -47.67 -76.99 -66.56
CA ARG A 156 -47.04 -75.87 -67.33
C ARG A 156 -47.74 -74.50 -67.45
N ARG A 157 -47.18 -73.48 -66.78
CA ARG A 157 -47.34 -72.05 -67.14
C ARG A 157 -45.98 -71.37 -67.38
N ARG A 158 -45.49 -71.41 -68.62
CA ARG A 158 -44.34 -70.59 -69.09
C ARG A 158 -44.64 -69.09 -69.05
N TRP A 159 -45.91 -68.69 -69.02
CA TRP A 159 -46.32 -67.28 -68.92
C TRP A 159 -46.16 -66.70 -67.52
N LEU A 160 -46.28 -67.50 -66.45
CA LEU A 160 -45.99 -67.07 -65.08
C LEU A 160 -44.51 -66.70 -64.93
N ARG A 161 -43.59 -67.43 -65.59
CA ARG A 161 -42.17 -67.05 -65.63
C ARG A 161 -41.92 -65.77 -66.42
N ARG A 162 -42.63 -65.53 -67.53
CA ARG A 162 -42.52 -64.27 -68.29
C ARG A 162 -43.13 -63.09 -67.54
N ALA A 163 -44.25 -63.30 -66.84
CA ALA A 163 -44.87 -62.30 -65.96
C ALA A 163 -43.99 -61.97 -64.75
N LEU A 164 -43.35 -62.98 -64.15
CA LEU A 164 -42.38 -62.79 -63.07
C LEU A 164 -41.14 -62.02 -63.54
N VAL A 165 -40.58 -62.36 -64.70
CA VAL A 165 -39.43 -61.63 -65.28
C VAL A 165 -39.81 -60.20 -65.64
N ALA A 166 -41.01 -59.98 -66.19
CA ALA A 166 -41.52 -58.63 -66.46
C ALA A 166 -41.75 -57.83 -65.15
N ALA A 167 -42.26 -58.46 -64.10
CA ALA A 167 -42.45 -57.83 -62.79
C ALA A 167 -41.12 -57.50 -62.10
N VAL A 168 -40.12 -58.39 -62.18
CA VAL A 168 -38.76 -58.14 -61.66
C VAL A 168 -38.05 -57.06 -62.45
N LEU A 169 -38.22 -57.01 -63.78
CA LEU A 169 -37.71 -55.92 -64.61
C LEU A 169 -38.39 -54.58 -64.28
N LEU A 170 -39.70 -54.58 -64.06
CA LEU A 170 -40.44 -53.39 -63.63
C LEU A 170 -40.02 -52.93 -62.22
N LEU A 171 -39.82 -53.86 -61.28
CA LEU A 171 -39.31 -53.55 -59.94
C LEU A 171 -37.86 -53.09 -59.98
N GLY A 172 -37.02 -53.68 -60.83
CA GLY A 172 -35.64 -53.23 -61.06
C GLY A 172 -35.59 -51.85 -61.69
N LEU A 173 -36.44 -51.55 -62.67
CA LEU A 173 -36.59 -50.22 -63.26
C LEU A 173 -37.15 -49.20 -62.26
N ALA A 174 -38.12 -49.60 -61.42
CA ALA A 174 -38.68 -48.75 -60.37
C ALA A 174 -37.66 -48.49 -59.24
N TYR A 175 -36.82 -49.47 -58.92
CA TYR A 175 -35.74 -49.36 -57.93
C TYR A 175 -34.60 -48.48 -58.45
N VAL A 176 -34.19 -48.66 -59.71
CA VAL A 176 -33.21 -47.78 -60.38
C VAL A 176 -33.78 -46.37 -60.56
N GLY A 177 -35.07 -46.23 -60.86
CA GLY A 177 -35.78 -44.96 -60.93
C GLY A 177 -35.90 -44.28 -59.56
N GLY A 178 -36.21 -45.05 -58.51
CA GLY A 178 -36.23 -44.59 -57.12
C GLY A 178 -34.85 -44.15 -56.64
N TRP A 179 -33.80 -44.90 -56.98
CA TRP A 179 -32.41 -44.52 -56.74
C TRP A 179 -32.00 -43.25 -57.49
N TRP A 180 -32.40 -43.10 -58.74
CA TRP A 180 -32.12 -41.90 -59.54
C TRP A 180 -32.80 -40.65 -58.95
N LEU A 181 -33.99 -40.82 -58.36
CA LEU A 181 -34.70 -39.76 -57.63
C LEU A 181 -34.11 -39.47 -56.24
N THR A 182 -33.34 -40.39 -55.63
CA THR A 182 -32.63 -40.12 -54.38
C THR A 182 -31.50 -39.10 -54.63
N GLY A 183 -31.40 -38.08 -53.78
CA GLY A 183 -30.38 -37.04 -53.89
C GLY A 183 -30.70 -35.88 -54.86
N GLU A 184 -31.82 -35.93 -55.60
CA GLU A 184 -32.30 -34.78 -56.40
C GLU A 184 -33.41 -33.98 -55.71
N ARG A 185 -34.02 -34.55 -54.66
CA ARG A 185 -35.06 -33.93 -53.85
C ARG A 185 -34.95 -34.36 -52.39
N THR A 186 -35.44 -33.52 -51.50
CA THR A 186 -35.67 -33.84 -50.09
C THR A 186 -36.84 -34.84 -49.94
N PRO A 187 -36.89 -35.63 -48.84
CA PRO A 187 -38.00 -36.53 -48.58
C PRO A 187 -39.36 -35.82 -48.49
N ALA A 188 -40.45 -36.50 -48.87
CA ALA A 188 -41.79 -35.98 -48.68
C ALA A 188 -42.07 -35.75 -47.18
N GLN A 189 -42.73 -34.63 -46.85
CA GLN A 189 -43.06 -34.24 -45.46
C GLN A 189 -41.82 -34.14 -44.54
N ALA A 190 -40.69 -33.71 -45.10
CA ALA A 190 -39.48 -33.39 -44.35
C ALA A 190 -39.49 -31.93 -43.90
N SER A 191 -39.11 -31.68 -42.64
CA SER A 191 -38.92 -30.33 -42.11
C SER A 191 -37.56 -30.17 -41.44
N ILE A 192 -36.90 -29.03 -41.63
CA ILE A 192 -35.65 -28.66 -40.98
C ILE A 192 -35.93 -27.47 -40.06
N GLY A 193 -35.70 -27.59 -38.75
CA GLY A 193 -35.93 -26.49 -37.81
C GLY A 193 -37.35 -25.91 -37.83
N GLY A 194 -38.35 -26.72 -38.20
CA GLY A 194 -39.75 -26.29 -38.37
C GLY A 194 -40.13 -25.82 -39.79
N VAL A 195 -39.16 -25.60 -40.68
CA VAL A 195 -39.38 -25.20 -42.09
C VAL A 195 -39.74 -26.42 -42.94
N ASP A 196 -40.87 -26.39 -43.65
CA ASP A 196 -41.27 -27.47 -44.56
C ASP A 196 -40.42 -27.45 -45.83
N VAL A 197 -39.52 -28.41 -45.95
CA VAL A 197 -38.64 -28.57 -47.11
C VAL A 197 -39.06 -29.73 -48.00
N GLY A 198 -40.19 -30.38 -47.74
CA GLY A 198 -40.55 -31.66 -48.33
C GLY A 198 -40.73 -31.62 -49.85
N GLY A 199 -40.03 -32.51 -50.57
CA GLY A 199 -40.13 -32.66 -52.03
C GLY A 199 -39.51 -31.51 -52.86
N LEU A 200 -38.85 -30.54 -52.21
CA LEU A 200 -38.12 -29.47 -52.86
C LEU A 200 -36.78 -29.95 -53.45
N SER A 201 -36.27 -29.24 -54.45
CA SER A 201 -34.88 -29.43 -54.89
C SER A 201 -33.92 -28.88 -53.82
N PRO A 202 -32.66 -29.36 -53.75
CA PRO A 202 -31.70 -28.90 -52.74
C PRO A 202 -31.55 -27.36 -52.69
N THR A 203 -31.48 -26.70 -53.85
CA THR A 203 -31.37 -25.24 -53.93
C THR A 203 -32.66 -24.51 -53.50
N ALA A 204 -33.83 -25.13 -53.71
CA ALA A 204 -35.10 -24.55 -53.27
C ALA A 204 -35.32 -24.77 -51.76
N ALA A 205 -34.92 -25.93 -51.24
CA ALA A 205 -34.91 -26.24 -49.81
C ALA A 205 -33.96 -25.32 -49.04
N GLN A 206 -32.74 -25.09 -49.56
CA GLN A 206 -31.79 -24.16 -48.96
C GLN A 206 -32.36 -22.74 -48.87
N ARG A 207 -32.93 -22.23 -49.98
CA ARG A 207 -33.57 -20.91 -49.97
C ARG A 207 -34.76 -20.82 -49.01
N ALA A 208 -35.54 -21.90 -48.86
CA ALA A 208 -36.66 -21.93 -47.92
C ALA A 208 -36.15 -21.84 -46.46
N VAL A 209 -35.11 -22.62 -46.13
CA VAL A 209 -34.45 -22.59 -44.81
C VAL A 209 -33.84 -21.21 -44.53
N GLU A 210 -33.11 -20.62 -45.48
CA GLU A 210 -32.55 -19.26 -45.36
C GLU A 210 -33.64 -18.19 -45.18
N THR A 211 -34.78 -18.33 -45.87
CA THR A 211 -35.86 -17.33 -45.79
C THR A 211 -36.62 -17.39 -44.48
N GLU A 212 -36.87 -18.59 -43.94
CA GLU A 212 -37.68 -18.77 -42.73
C GLU A 212 -36.86 -18.74 -41.43
N LEU A 213 -35.62 -19.26 -41.44
CA LEU A 213 -34.72 -19.22 -40.27
C LEU A 213 -33.74 -18.04 -40.28
N GLY A 214 -33.46 -17.42 -41.44
CA GLY A 214 -32.55 -16.27 -41.54
C GLY A 214 -32.92 -15.05 -40.68
N PRO A 215 -34.21 -14.72 -40.48
CA PRO A 215 -34.57 -13.67 -39.51
C PRO A 215 -34.23 -14.03 -38.06
N ARG A 216 -34.17 -15.32 -37.72
CA ARG A 216 -33.88 -15.84 -36.36
C ARG A 216 -32.38 -16.03 -36.11
N GLU A 217 -31.57 -16.03 -37.16
CA GLU A 217 -30.11 -16.10 -37.07
C GLU A 217 -29.51 -14.90 -36.34
N ALA A 218 -30.21 -13.75 -36.37
CA ALA A 218 -29.82 -12.53 -35.65
C ALA A 218 -30.50 -12.38 -34.27
N ASP A 219 -31.35 -13.32 -33.85
CA ASP A 219 -32.00 -13.25 -32.55
C ASP A 219 -31.00 -13.61 -31.45
N ALA A 220 -30.86 -12.73 -30.45
CA ALA A 220 -29.97 -12.95 -29.33
C ALA A 220 -30.42 -14.14 -28.48
N VAL A 221 -29.46 -14.99 -28.08
CA VAL A 221 -29.71 -16.05 -27.11
C VAL A 221 -29.68 -15.44 -25.71
N VAL A 222 -30.83 -15.46 -25.03
CA VAL A 222 -30.96 -14.89 -23.69
C VAL A 222 -30.71 -15.97 -22.64
N LEU A 223 -29.65 -15.82 -21.85
CA LEU A 223 -29.38 -16.62 -20.67
C LEU A 223 -29.89 -15.91 -19.41
N GLU A 224 -30.39 -16.66 -18.44
CA GLU A 224 -30.87 -16.11 -17.17
C GLU A 224 -30.27 -16.86 -15.98
N HIS A 225 -29.90 -16.11 -14.94
CA HIS A 225 -29.56 -16.67 -13.64
C HIS A 225 -30.10 -15.76 -12.53
N GLU A 226 -31.05 -16.27 -11.76
CA GLU A 226 -31.81 -15.55 -10.72
C GLU A 226 -32.50 -14.26 -11.21
N LYS A 227 -31.82 -13.11 -11.12
CA LYS A 227 -32.32 -11.79 -11.59
C LYS A 227 -31.42 -11.17 -12.65
N LYS A 228 -30.37 -11.88 -13.07
CA LYS A 228 -29.43 -11.42 -14.08
C LYS A 228 -29.79 -12.07 -15.41
N THR A 229 -29.85 -11.25 -16.45
CA THR A 229 -30.07 -11.68 -17.82
C THR A 229 -28.81 -11.35 -18.63
N PHE A 230 -28.38 -12.27 -19.47
CA PHE A 230 -27.23 -12.14 -20.35
C PHE A 230 -27.70 -12.37 -21.78
N GLU A 231 -27.52 -11.39 -22.64
CA GLU A 231 -27.85 -11.50 -24.05
C GLU A 231 -26.57 -11.85 -24.81
N ILE A 232 -26.59 -12.99 -25.51
CA ILE A 232 -25.50 -13.43 -26.37
C ILE A 232 -25.91 -13.16 -27.81
N ASP A 233 -25.21 -12.23 -28.46
CA ASP A 233 -25.35 -12.00 -29.90
C ASP A 233 -24.67 -13.17 -30.66
N PRO A 234 -25.42 -13.91 -31.49
CA PRO A 234 -24.87 -15.02 -32.28
C PRO A 234 -23.65 -14.62 -33.12
N ALA A 235 -23.59 -13.40 -33.64
CA ALA A 235 -22.48 -12.93 -34.47
C ALA A 235 -21.17 -12.79 -33.66
N ASP A 236 -21.27 -12.39 -32.40
CA ASP A 236 -20.12 -12.20 -31.51
C ASP A 236 -19.51 -13.53 -31.06
N VAL A 237 -20.34 -14.57 -30.92
CA VAL A 237 -19.91 -15.94 -30.55
C VAL A 237 -19.69 -16.86 -31.76
N GLY A 238 -19.83 -16.33 -32.98
CA GLY A 238 -19.61 -17.09 -34.21
C GLY A 238 -20.62 -18.22 -34.43
N LEU A 239 -21.85 -18.06 -33.94
CA LEU A 239 -22.98 -18.93 -34.27
C LEU A 239 -23.62 -18.48 -35.57
N SER A 240 -23.72 -19.38 -36.55
CA SER A 240 -24.36 -19.10 -37.84
C SER A 240 -25.08 -20.33 -38.39
N LEU A 241 -26.10 -20.10 -39.22
CA LEU A 241 -26.87 -21.18 -39.83
C LEU A 241 -26.13 -21.73 -41.06
N ASP A 242 -25.68 -22.98 -41.02
CA ASP A 242 -25.25 -23.69 -42.23
C ASP A 242 -26.47 -24.25 -42.97
N ALA A 243 -27.17 -23.38 -43.69
CA ALA A 243 -28.35 -23.76 -44.48
C ALA A 243 -28.03 -24.81 -45.55
N LYS A 244 -26.79 -24.84 -46.05
CA LYS A 244 -26.33 -25.82 -47.03
C LYS A 244 -26.12 -27.18 -46.38
N GLY A 245 -25.35 -27.26 -45.30
CA GLY A 245 -25.15 -28.50 -44.52
C GLY A 245 -26.46 -29.05 -43.96
N SER A 246 -27.36 -28.17 -43.53
CA SER A 246 -28.72 -28.50 -43.07
C SER A 246 -29.56 -29.21 -44.13
N VAL A 247 -29.37 -28.88 -45.41
CA VAL A 247 -30.06 -29.55 -46.52
C VAL A 247 -29.29 -30.79 -46.98
N ASP A 248 -27.96 -30.73 -47.00
CA ASP A 248 -27.09 -31.83 -47.42
C ASP A 248 -27.22 -33.06 -46.49
N GLN A 249 -27.50 -32.88 -45.19
CA GLN A 249 -27.81 -33.98 -44.26
C GLN A 249 -29.10 -34.74 -44.63
N VAL A 250 -30.05 -34.05 -45.27
CA VAL A 250 -31.36 -34.59 -45.66
C VAL A 250 -31.30 -35.18 -47.07
N VAL A 251 -30.44 -34.63 -47.94
CA VAL A 251 -30.29 -35.01 -49.34
C VAL A 251 -29.13 -36.00 -49.49
N SER A 252 -29.39 -37.30 -49.35
CA SER A 252 -28.39 -38.36 -49.58
C SER A 252 -28.81 -39.37 -50.66
N ARG A 253 -27.87 -39.70 -51.56
CA ARG A 253 -28.02 -40.84 -52.49
C ARG A 253 -27.83 -42.12 -51.71
N SER A 254 -28.87 -42.96 -51.66
CA SER A 254 -28.82 -44.23 -50.94
C SER A 254 -29.39 -45.37 -51.76
N TRP A 255 -28.70 -46.50 -51.72
CA TRP A 255 -29.18 -47.78 -52.25
C TRP A 255 -30.08 -48.51 -51.25
N ASP A 256 -30.43 -47.92 -50.10
CA ASP A 256 -31.36 -48.54 -49.14
C ASP A 256 -32.83 -48.34 -49.59
N PRO A 257 -33.59 -49.41 -49.87
CA PRO A 257 -35.00 -49.32 -50.26
C PRO A 257 -35.89 -48.63 -49.22
N ARG A 258 -35.52 -48.62 -47.93
CA ARG A 258 -36.28 -47.90 -46.88
C ARG A 258 -36.20 -46.39 -47.07
N ARG A 259 -35.04 -45.87 -47.49
CA ARG A 259 -34.86 -44.45 -47.80
C ARG A 259 -35.59 -44.04 -49.07
N MET A 260 -35.73 -44.96 -50.03
CA MET A 260 -36.56 -44.73 -51.22
C MET A 260 -38.05 -44.61 -50.88
N VAL A 261 -38.54 -45.39 -49.91
CA VAL A 261 -39.92 -45.28 -49.41
C VAL A 261 -40.11 -44.01 -48.58
N ALA A 262 -39.12 -43.64 -47.77
CA ALA A 262 -39.10 -42.40 -46.98
C ALA A 262 -39.23 -41.14 -47.84
N LEU A 263 -38.79 -41.18 -49.11
CA LEU A 263 -38.98 -40.07 -50.06
C LEU A 263 -40.47 -39.79 -50.38
N VAL A 264 -41.37 -40.75 -50.13
CA VAL A 264 -42.79 -40.67 -50.54
C VAL A 264 -43.74 -40.83 -49.34
N ALA A 265 -43.28 -41.40 -48.22
CA ALA A 265 -44.10 -41.69 -47.05
C ALA A 265 -43.31 -41.58 -45.73
N GLY A 266 -43.90 -40.91 -44.75
CA GLY A 266 -43.32 -40.68 -43.41
C GLY A 266 -43.10 -39.20 -43.16
N LYS A 267 -43.23 -38.77 -41.89
CA LYS A 267 -42.87 -37.42 -41.45
C LYS A 267 -41.42 -37.47 -40.94
N HIS A 268 -40.58 -36.55 -41.40
CA HIS A 268 -39.17 -36.50 -41.03
C HIS A 268 -38.80 -35.12 -40.51
N THR A 269 -38.35 -35.03 -39.27
CA THR A 269 -37.91 -33.78 -38.63
C THR A 269 -36.42 -33.83 -38.41
N TYR A 270 -35.71 -32.79 -38.86
CA TYR A 270 -34.26 -32.65 -38.70
C TYR A 270 -33.97 -31.29 -38.03
N ASP A 271 -32.93 -31.25 -37.20
CA ASP A 271 -32.45 -30.00 -36.62
C ASP A 271 -31.56 -29.27 -37.63
N PRO A 272 -31.56 -27.93 -37.66
CA PRO A 272 -30.64 -27.17 -38.50
C PRO A 272 -29.20 -27.41 -38.04
N VAL A 273 -28.29 -27.51 -39.01
CA VAL A 273 -26.84 -27.55 -38.77
C VAL A 273 -26.37 -26.12 -38.51
N VAL A 274 -25.65 -25.95 -37.41
CA VAL A 274 -25.14 -24.66 -36.93
C VAL A 274 -23.61 -24.72 -36.96
N ASP A 275 -23.00 -23.74 -37.62
CA ASP A 275 -21.57 -23.51 -37.52
C ASP A 275 -21.30 -22.69 -36.25
N VAL A 276 -20.32 -23.13 -35.46
CA VAL A 276 -19.94 -22.48 -34.21
C VAL A 276 -18.44 -22.28 -34.12
N ASP A 277 -18.03 -21.08 -33.70
CA ASP A 277 -16.68 -20.81 -33.23
C ASP A 277 -16.60 -21.18 -31.74
N ASP A 278 -16.17 -22.42 -31.45
CA ASP A 278 -16.09 -22.93 -30.08
C ASP A 278 -15.21 -22.06 -29.16
N THR A 279 -14.24 -21.30 -29.71
CA THR A 279 -13.38 -20.42 -28.90
C THR A 279 -14.14 -19.18 -28.49
N LYS A 280 -14.80 -18.49 -29.43
CA LYS A 280 -15.59 -17.29 -29.13
C LYS A 280 -16.78 -17.59 -28.22
N LEU A 281 -17.42 -18.74 -28.43
CA LEU A 281 -18.48 -19.19 -27.55
C LEU A 281 -17.96 -19.48 -26.13
N ALA A 282 -16.79 -20.12 -26.00
CA ALA A 282 -16.18 -20.36 -24.69
C ALA A 282 -15.83 -19.06 -23.96
N ASP A 283 -15.26 -18.06 -24.65
CA ASP A 283 -14.93 -16.75 -24.06
C ASP A 283 -16.16 -15.99 -23.55
N SER A 284 -17.26 -16.05 -24.32
CA SER A 284 -18.54 -15.45 -23.91
C SER A 284 -19.16 -16.19 -22.71
N VAL A 285 -19.14 -17.52 -22.74
CA VAL A 285 -19.58 -18.36 -21.61
C VAL A 285 -18.71 -18.11 -20.36
N ASP A 286 -17.42 -17.86 -20.51
CA ASP A 286 -16.52 -17.51 -19.41
C ASP A 286 -16.91 -16.18 -18.77
N SER A 287 -17.25 -15.18 -19.58
CA SER A 287 -17.75 -13.89 -19.09
C SER A 287 -19.07 -14.03 -18.32
N VAL A 288 -19.99 -14.86 -18.81
CA VAL A 288 -21.24 -15.20 -18.11
C VAL A 288 -20.95 -15.97 -16.82
N ALA A 289 -20.01 -16.92 -16.85
CA ALA A 289 -19.59 -17.69 -15.68
C ALA A 289 -19.00 -16.80 -14.59
N GLU A 290 -18.16 -15.83 -14.95
CA GLU A 290 -17.59 -14.86 -14.00
C GLU A 290 -18.64 -13.94 -13.38
N ALA A 291 -19.70 -13.60 -14.12
CA ALA A 291 -20.80 -12.78 -13.62
C ALA A 291 -21.77 -13.55 -12.71
N VAL A 292 -21.87 -14.87 -12.88
CA VAL A 292 -22.75 -15.76 -12.11
C VAL A 292 -22.04 -16.41 -10.92
N GLN A 293 -20.71 -16.56 -10.98
CA GLN A 293 -19.97 -17.24 -9.91
C GLN A 293 -20.07 -16.47 -8.58
N VAL A 294 -20.22 -17.24 -7.51
CA VAL A 294 -20.12 -16.77 -6.13
C VAL A 294 -18.91 -17.48 -5.51
N PRO A 295 -17.86 -16.77 -5.09
CA PRO A 295 -16.68 -17.43 -4.54
C PRO A 295 -17.01 -18.13 -3.22
N VAL A 296 -16.51 -19.35 -3.04
CA VAL A 296 -16.65 -20.10 -1.79
C VAL A 296 -15.95 -19.36 -0.65
N THR A 297 -16.67 -19.12 0.45
CA THR A 297 -16.08 -18.49 1.63
C THR A 297 -15.57 -19.58 2.57
N GLN A 298 -14.24 -19.63 2.76
CA GLN A 298 -13.63 -20.58 3.69
C GLN A 298 -13.77 -20.13 5.15
N ALA A 299 -13.89 -21.12 6.03
CA ALA A 299 -13.89 -20.94 7.48
C ALA A 299 -12.61 -20.22 7.95
N LEU A 300 -12.75 -19.26 8.84
CA LEU A 300 -11.63 -18.48 9.40
C LEU A 300 -11.93 -18.11 10.85
N ILE A 301 -10.93 -18.17 11.71
CA ILE A 301 -11.00 -17.65 13.08
C ILE A 301 -9.93 -16.57 13.25
N THR A 302 -10.37 -15.39 13.70
CA THR A 302 -9.51 -14.25 14.05
C THR A 302 -9.63 -13.94 15.55
N PHE A 303 -8.76 -13.07 16.09
CA PHE A 303 -8.68 -12.83 17.54
C PHE A 303 -8.73 -11.35 17.94
N PRO A 304 -9.77 -10.58 17.55
CA PRO A 304 -9.91 -9.18 17.96
C PRO A 304 -9.97 -9.08 19.49
N GLY A 305 -9.13 -8.22 20.07
CA GLY A 305 -9.05 -8.05 21.53
C GLY A 305 -8.68 -9.32 22.30
N GLY A 306 -8.01 -10.28 21.65
CA GLY A 306 -7.60 -11.55 22.25
C GLY A 306 -8.72 -12.59 22.36
N LYS A 307 -9.89 -12.38 21.74
CA LYS A 307 -11.04 -13.30 21.77
C LYS A 307 -11.29 -13.92 20.41
N PRO A 308 -11.50 -15.25 20.32
CA PRO A 308 -11.72 -15.91 19.04
C PRO A 308 -13.06 -15.48 18.44
N LYS A 309 -13.04 -15.07 17.17
CA LYS A 309 -14.21 -14.72 16.37
C LYS A 309 -14.19 -15.54 15.10
N ALA A 310 -15.22 -16.35 14.91
CA ALA A 310 -15.39 -17.17 13.71
C ALA A 310 -16.04 -16.38 12.58
N ARG A 311 -15.60 -16.67 11.35
CA ARG A 311 -16.31 -16.41 10.11
C ARG A 311 -16.82 -17.74 9.59
N GLU A 312 -18.13 -17.89 9.51
CA GLU A 312 -18.78 -19.11 9.01
C GLU A 312 -18.40 -19.36 7.54
N PRO A 313 -18.16 -20.63 7.16
CA PRO A 313 -17.98 -20.97 5.78
C PRO A 313 -19.30 -20.83 5.02
N GLN A 314 -19.23 -20.41 3.76
CA GLN A 314 -20.39 -20.29 2.88
C GLN A 314 -20.08 -20.98 1.57
N GLU A 315 -21.04 -21.76 1.08
CA GLU A 315 -20.98 -22.42 -0.21
C GLU A 315 -20.76 -21.40 -1.34
N GLY A 316 -19.92 -21.78 -2.29
CA GLY A 316 -19.76 -21.05 -3.53
C GLY A 316 -20.70 -21.57 -4.61
N LEU A 317 -20.80 -20.82 -5.70
CA LEU A 317 -21.54 -21.20 -6.88
C LEU A 317 -20.62 -21.02 -8.09
N VAL A 318 -20.56 -22.01 -8.96
CA VAL A 318 -19.81 -21.93 -10.23
C VAL A 318 -20.73 -22.29 -11.38
N ALA A 319 -20.59 -21.58 -12.51
CA ALA A 319 -21.28 -21.96 -13.73
C ALA A 319 -20.61 -23.20 -14.34
N ARG A 320 -21.44 -24.11 -14.85
CA ARG A 320 -20.97 -25.26 -15.62
C ARG A 320 -20.79 -24.81 -17.07
N LYS A 321 -19.57 -24.41 -17.39
CA LYS A 321 -19.21 -23.80 -18.68
C LYS A 321 -19.64 -24.67 -19.87
N ASP A 322 -19.30 -25.96 -19.86
CA ASP A 322 -19.67 -26.88 -20.95
C ASP A 322 -21.20 -27.04 -21.10
N ASP A 323 -21.92 -27.23 -19.98
CA ASP A 323 -23.39 -27.33 -19.98
C ASP A 323 -24.04 -26.02 -20.46
N THR A 324 -23.43 -24.87 -20.15
CA THR A 324 -23.89 -23.54 -20.57
C THR A 324 -23.67 -23.33 -22.06
N ALA A 325 -22.50 -23.69 -22.58
CA ALA A 325 -22.20 -23.62 -24.01
C ALA A 325 -23.16 -24.50 -24.82
N GLN A 326 -23.47 -25.70 -24.32
CA GLN A 326 -24.46 -26.57 -24.96
C GLN A 326 -25.87 -25.96 -24.91
N ALA A 327 -26.26 -25.38 -23.77
CA ALA A 327 -27.55 -24.71 -23.63
C ALA A 327 -27.70 -23.52 -24.61
N VAL A 328 -26.63 -22.78 -24.89
CA VAL A 328 -26.62 -21.71 -25.91
C VAL A 328 -26.81 -22.28 -27.32
N LYS A 329 -26.11 -23.37 -27.66
CA LYS A 329 -26.23 -24.05 -28.97
C LYS A 329 -27.65 -24.59 -29.20
N ASP A 330 -28.24 -25.19 -28.17
CA ASP A 330 -29.60 -25.77 -28.24
C ASP A 330 -30.69 -24.70 -28.33
N ALA A 331 -30.45 -23.51 -27.77
CA ALA A 331 -31.37 -22.38 -27.80
C ALA A 331 -31.31 -21.58 -29.11
N TYR A 332 -30.18 -21.64 -29.82
CA TYR A 332 -29.99 -20.93 -31.07
C TYR A 332 -30.93 -21.47 -32.17
N LEU A 333 -31.64 -20.57 -32.85
CA LEU A 333 -32.69 -20.85 -33.85
C LEU A 333 -33.95 -21.55 -33.30
N ALA A 334 -34.01 -21.87 -32.01
CA ALA A 334 -35.18 -22.44 -31.36
C ALA A 334 -36.18 -21.33 -30.93
N GLU A 335 -37.49 -21.63 -30.96
CA GLU A 335 -38.50 -20.78 -30.32
C GLU A 335 -38.47 -21.01 -28.80
N SER A 336 -37.46 -20.49 -28.12
CA SER A 336 -37.30 -20.61 -26.67
C SER A 336 -37.19 -19.24 -25.99
N GLY A 337 -37.84 -19.11 -24.82
CA GLY A 337 -37.61 -18.00 -23.91
C GLY A 337 -36.24 -18.10 -23.22
N PRO A 338 -35.99 -17.27 -22.18
CA PRO A 338 -34.71 -17.25 -21.48
C PRO A 338 -34.27 -18.64 -20.98
N VAL A 339 -33.00 -18.98 -21.18
CA VAL A 339 -32.41 -20.27 -20.82
C VAL A 339 -31.61 -20.14 -19.53
N ALA A 340 -31.90 -20.99 -18.55
CA ALA A 340 -31.23 -20.93 -17.26
C ALA A 340 -29.75 -21.33 -17.39
N VAL A 341 -28.82 -20.53 -16.85
CA VAL A 341 -27.39 -20.88 -16.77
C VAL A 341 -27.21 -22.06 -15.80
N PRO A 342 -26.73 -23.23 -16.25
CA PRO A 342 -26.48 -24.37 -15.37
C PRO A 342 -25.35 -24.06 -14.38
N THR A 343 -25.60 -24.25 -13.09
CA THR A 343 -24.61 -24.03 -12.03
C THR A 343 -24.36 -25.28 -11.19
N ALA A 344 -23.24 -25.28 -10.47
CA ALA A 344 -22.88 -26.28 -9.48
C ALA A 344 -22.49 -25.56 -8.18
N VAL A 345 -22.94 -26.11 -7.05
CA VAL A 345 -22.55 -25.65 -5.72
C VAL A 345 -21.15 -26.17 -5.41
N VAL A 346 -20.29 -25.29 -4.88
CA VAL A 346 -18.94 -25.64 -4.44
C VAL A 346 -18.88 -25.56 -2.92
N ASP A 347 -18.72 -26.72 -2.29
CA ASP A 347 -18.64 -26.79 -0.84
C ASP A 347 -17.33 -26.18 -0.30
N PRO A 348 -17.38 -25.51 0.86
CA PRO A 348 -16.17 -25.10 1.56
C PRO A 348 -15.37 -26.33 1.99
N MET A 349 -14.04 -26.20 2.03
CA MET A 349 -13.16 -27.32 2.41
C MET A 349 -13.37 -27.76 3.86
N VAL A 350 -13.83 -26.83 4.70
CA VAL A 350 -14.20 -27.08 6.09
C VAL A 350 -15.60 -26.51 6.31
N ASP A 351 -16.51 -27.37 6.73
CA ASP A 351 -17.90 -27.03 7.06
C ASP A 351 -18.04 -26.38 8.45
N SER A 352 -19.25 -25.96 8.80
CA SER A 352 -19.53 -25.39 10.12
C SER A 352 -19.23 -26.35 11.28
N ALA A 353 -19.26 -27.67 11.07
CA ALA A 353 -18.90 -28.65 12.10
C ALA A 353 -17.39 -28.65 12.35
N GLY A 354 -16.57 -28.64 11.29
CA GLY A 354 -15.12 -28.51 11.36
C GLY A 354 -14.68 -27.16 11.95
N LEU A 355 -15.39 -26.07 11.63
CA LEU A 355 -15.16 -24.76 12.26
C LEU A 355 -15.46 -24.79 13.77
N LYS A 356 -16.57 -25.38 14.20
CA LYS A 356 -16.90 -25.55 15.63
C LYS A 356 -15.84 -26.38 16.36
N LYS A 357 -15.37 -27.46 15.73
CA LYS A 357 -14.28 -28.29 16.26
C LYS A 357 -12.99 -27.47 16.42
N ALA A 358 -12.61 -26.69 15.40
CA ALA A 358 -11.44 -25.82 15.47
C ALA A 358 -11.57 -24.72 16.53
N MET A 359 -12.79 -24.19 16.74
CA MET A 359 -13.06 -23.22 17.81
C MET A 359 -12.75 -23.83 19.18
N THR A 360 -13.20 -25.06 19.44
CA THR A 360 -13.04 -25.73 20.74
C THR A 360 -11.64 -26.33 20.95
N GLU A 361 -11.04 -26.91 19.91
CA GLU A 361 -9.79 -27.67 20.02
C GLU A 361 -8.54 -26.80 19.78
N ILE A 362 -8.67 -25.69 19.03
CA ILE A 362 -7.55 -24.84 18.64
C ILE A 362 -7.73 -23.44 19.21
N ALA A 363 -8.80 -22.74 18.83
CA ALA A 363 -8.92 -21.30 19.07
C ALA A 363 -9.09 -20.93 20.56
N GLN A 364 -9.98 -21.62 21.28
CA GLN A 364 -10.18 -21.41 22.72
C GLN A 364 -8.92 -21.75 23.54
N PRO A 365 -8.26 -22.91 23.34
CA PRO A 365 -6.97 -23.20 23.97
C PRO A 365 -5.86 -22.21 23.62
N ALA A 366 -5.82 -21.71 22.37
CA ALA A 366 -4.81 -20.76 21.89
C ALA A 366 -4.75 -19.47 22.68
N VAL A 367 -5.87 -19.03 23.27
CA VAL A 367 -5.96 -17.78 24.05
C VAL A 367 -6.28 -18.00 25.53
N ALA A 368 -6.31 -19.25 25.99
CA ALA A 368 -6.71 -19.58 27.36
C ALA A 368 -5.73 -19.05 28.42
N ALA A 369 -4.44 -18.95 28.08
CA ALA A 369 -3.39 -18.48 28.97
C ALA A 369 -2.20 -17.88 28.21
N PRO A 370 -1.40 -17.01 28.86
CA PRO A 370 -0.10 -16.58 28.35
C PRO A 370 0.82 -17.76 27.98
N VAL A 371 1.73 -17.56 27.03
CA VAL A 371 2.76 -18.56 26.66
C VAL A 371 4.06 -18.23 27.39
N ALA A 372 4.71 -19.22 28.02
CA ALA A 372 6.01 -18.97 28.65
C ALA A 372 7.14 -18.97 27.62
N ILE A 373 7.92 -17.90 27.59
CA ILE A 373 9.12 -17.75 26.77
C ILE A 373 10.34 -17.90 27.67
N ARG A 374 11.25 -18.81 27.31
CA ARG A 374 12.56 -18.96 27.95
C ARG A 374 13.63 -18.32 27.07
N VAL A 375 14.37 -17.37 27.64
CA VAL A 375 15.51 -16.69 27.01
C VAL A 375 16.68 -16.77 27.98
N GLY A 376 17.65 -17.63 27.69
CA GLY A 376 18.70 -18.00 28.64
C GLY A 376 18.10 -18.54 29.95
N GLU A 377 18.49 -17.95 31.08
CA GLU A 377 17.99 -18.33 32.42
C GLU A 377 16.65 -17.66 32.80
N LYS A 378 16.18 -16.69 32.00
CA LYS A 378 14.94 -15.95 32.30
C LYS A 378 13.74 -16.64 31.66
N THR A 379 12.64 -16.72 32.41
CA THR A 379 11.33 -17.18 31.93
C THR A 379 10.30 -16.09 32.10
N ILE A 380 9.65 -15.70 31.00
CA ILE A 380 8.66 -14.62 30.99
C ILE A 380 7.37 -15.08 30.31
N LYS A 381 6.24 -14.50 30.70
CA LYS A 381 4.92 -14.84 30.18
C LYS A 381 4.54 -13.87 29.07
N LEU A 382 4.49 -14.33 27.82
CA LEU A 382 3.95 -13.58 26.69
C LEU A 382 2.43 -13.48 26.83
N PRO A 383 1.88 -12.28 27.09
CA PRO A 383 0.45 -12.12 27.25
C PRO A 383 -0.29 -12.44 25.95
N VAL A 384 -1.55 -12.88 26.07
CA VAL A 384 -2.41 -13.22 24.93
C VAL A 384 -2.50 -12.05 23.93
N SER A 385 -2.65 -10.83 24.45
CA SER A 385 -2.73 -9.60 23.65
C SER A 385 -1.51 -9.35 22.76
N ALA A 386 -0.33 -9.90 23.09
CA ALA A 386 0.89 -9.68 22.32
C ALA A 386 0.96 -10.52 21.03
N TYR A 387 0.36 -11.71 20.99
CA TYR A 387 0.44 -12.58 19.80
C TYR A 387 -0.90 -12.75 19.07
N THR A 388 -2.04 -12.43 19.69
CA THR A 388 -3.35 -12.57 19.02
C THR A 388 -3.57 -11.67 17.81
N PRO A 389 -3.02 -10.44 17.71
CA PRO A 389 -3.12 -9.66 16.47
C PRO A 389 -2.47 -10.35 15.25
N ALA A 390 -1.46 -11.18 15.51
CA ALA A 390 -0.73 -11.95 14.51
C ALA A 390 -1.31 -13.36 14.29
N LEU A 391 -2.18 -13.85 15.18
CA LEU A 391 -2.72 -15.21 15.14
C LEU A 391 -3.97 -15.28 14.25
N THR A 392 -4.02 -16.29 13.38
CA THR A 392 -5.21 -16.69 12.62
C THR A 392 -5.35 -18.21 12.63
N VAL A 393 -6.58 -18.71 12.55
CA VAL A 393 -6.83 -20.14 12.26
C VAL A 393 -7.62 -20.22 10.97
N GLY A 394 -6.95 -20.65 9.90
CA GLY A 394 -7.53 -20.73 8.57
C GLY A 394 -7.41 -22.13 7.98
N VAL A 395 -8.07 -22.35 6.84
CA VAL A 395 -7.99 -23.62 6.13
C VAL A 395 -6.65 -23.74 5.41
N VAL A 396 -5.90 -24.81 5.71
CA VAL A 396 -4.65 -25.19 5.04
C VAL A 396 -4.70 -26.70 4.82
N ASP A 397 -4.54 -27.13 3.57
CA ASP A 397 -4.66 -28.54 3.15
C ASP A 397 -5.97 -29.21 3.61
N GLY A 398 -7.09 -28.49 3.51
CA GLY A 398 -8.42 -29.00 3.90
C GLY A 398 -8.67 -29.10 5.41
N ALA A 399 -7.79 -28.56 6.26
CA ALA A 399 -7.96 -28.55 7.71
C ALA A 399 -7.73 -27.17 8.32
N MET A 400 -8.41 -26.88 9.44
CA MET A 400 -8.18 -25.64 10.19
C MET A 400 -6.84 -25.71 10.92
N LYS A 401 -5.88 -24.87 10.52
CA LYS A 401 -4.54 -24.80 11.13
C LYS A 401 -4.25 -23.38 11.67
N PRO A 402 -3.67 -23.25 12.86
CA PRO A 402 -3.21 -21.96 13.38
C PRO A 402 -1.96 -21.50 12.63
N ARG A 403 -1.90 -20.20 12.32
CA ARG A 403 -0.74 -19.51 11.74
C ARG A 403 -0.52 -18.20 12.49
N ILE A 404 0.76 -17.89 12.73
CA ILE A 404 1.18 -16.58 13.24
C ILE A 404 1.90 -15.84 12.12
N ASP A 405 1.49 -14.60 11.89
CA ASP A 405 2.13 -13.65 10.98
C ASP A 405 3.34 -13.01 11.69
N ALA A 406 4.54 -13.23 11.16
CA ALA A 406 5.77 -12.78 11.81
C ALA A 406 5.92 -11.25 11.83
N GLU A 407 5.46 -10.55 10.78
CA GLU A 407 5.54 -9.10 10.69
C GLU A 407 4.62 -8.44 11.72
N LYS A 408 3.39 -8.95 11.85
CA LYS A 408 2.43 -8.48 12.87
C LYS A 408 2.83 -8.86 14.29
N LEU A 409 3.70 -9.85 14.45
CA LEU A 409 4.24 -10.23 15.75
C LEU A 409 5.38 -9.31 16.19
N ALA A 410 6.10 -8.67 15.27
CA ALA A 410 7.30 -7.89 15.59
C ALA A 410 7.01 -6.68 16.51
N GLU A 411 5.96 -5.92 16.21
CA GLU A 411 5.62 -4.69 16.95
C GLU A 411 5.28 -4.96 18.43
N PRO A 412 4.47 -5.97 18.80
CA PRO A 412 4.25 -6.31 20.20
C PRO A 412 5.44 -6.94 20.94
N LEU A 413 6.58 -7.22 20.30
CA LEU A 413 7.73 -7.87 20.93
C LEU A 413 8.75 -6.89 21.56
N THR A 414 8.39 -5.62 21.76
CA THR A 414 9.24 -4.63 22.43
C THR A 414 9.40 -4.87 23.96
N ASP A 415 10.36 -4.18 24.57
CA ASP A 415 10.65 -4.23 26.02
C ASP A 415 9.40 -3.91 26.85
N ALA A 416 8.62 -2.93 26.41
CA ALA A 416 7.42 -2.47 27.10
C ALA A 416 6.34 -3.57 27.21
N THR A 417 6.30 -4.48 26.23
CA THR A 417 5.30 -5.55 26.16
C THR A 417 5.80 -6.90 26.67
N THR A 418 7.10 -7.17 26.55
CA THR A 418 7.68 -8.48 26.90
C THR A 418 8.69 -8.46 28.04
N GLY A 419 9.28 -7.32 28.38
CA GLY A 419 10.38 -7.22 29.35
C GLY A 419 11.66 -7.96 28.95
N ILE A 420 11.79 -8.37 27.68
CA ILE A 420 12.95 -9.07 27.11
C ILE A 420 13.57 -8.25 25.98
N GLY A 421 12.72 -7.63 25.14
CA GLY A 421 13.13 -6.94 23.93
C GLY A 421 13.62 -5.51 24.15
N ARG A 422 14.80 -5.29 24.76
CA ARG A 422 15.33 -3.93 24.92
C ARG A 422 15.68 -3.32 23.55
N LYS A 423 15.14 -2.13 23.23
CA LYS A 423 15.62 -1.39 22.06
C LYS A 423 17.08 -0.99 22.29
N ALA A 424 17.89 -1.09 21.24
CA ALA A 424 19.22 -0.51 21.28
C ALA A 424 19.12 1.00 21.52
N VAL A 425 20.06 1.52 22.32
CA VAL A 425 20.16 2.95 22.62
C VAL A 425 21.38 3.47 21.89
N ASP A 426 21.17 4.45 21.02
CA ASP A 426 22.25 5.06 20.27
C ASP A 426 23.29 5.73 21.18
N ALA A 427 24.54 5.68 20.74
CA ALA A 427 25.57 6.51 21.30
C ALA A 427 25.26 7.98 21.04
N THR A 428 25.85 8.88 21.82
CA THR A 428 25.76 10.31 21.53
C THR A 428 27.00 11.02 22.05
N VAL A 429 27.15 12.31 21.74
CA VAL A 429 28.21 13.16 22.24
C VAL A 429 27.56 14.30 23.02
N VAL A 430 27.91 14.42 24.29
CA VAL A 430 27.42 15.50 25.16
C VAL A 430 28.58 16.35 25.64
N ILE A 431 28.32 17.60 26.02
CA ILE A 431 29.33 18.45 26.63
C ILE A 431 29.24 18.28 28.16
N ARG A 432 30.32 17.81 28.79
CA ARG A 432 30.45 17.72 30.26
C ARG A 432 31.72 18.42 30.70
N GLY A 433 31.61 19.37 31.63
CA GLY A 433 32.75 20.16 32.09
C GLY A 433 33.49 20.90 30.97
N GLY A 434 32.75 21.39 29.96
CA GLY A 434 33.32 22.11 28.82
C GLY A 434 34.07 21.24 27.80
N LYS A 435 33.91 19.91 27.85
CA LYS A 435 34.55 18.97 26.91
C LYS A 435 33.52 18.02 26.28
N PRO A 436 33.68 17.64 25.01
CA PRO A 436 32.88 16.57 24.41
C PRO A 436 33.18 15.22 25.09
N VAL A 437 32.13 14.53 25.49
CA VAL A 437 32.17 13.20 26.10
C VAL A 437 31.22 12.29 25.32
N VAL A 438 31.76 11.21 24.74
CA VAL A 438 30.96 10.17 24.12
C VAL A 438 30.20 9.44 25.22
N VAL A 439 28.86 9.47 25.14
CA VAL A 439 27.99 8.59 25.91
C VAL A 439 27.87 7.30 25.09
N PRO A 440 28.37 6.16 25.60
CA PRO A 440 28.28 4.91 24.87
C PRO A 440 26.83 4.50 24.59
N GLY A 441 26.59 4.02 23.38
CA GLY A 441 25.36 3.32 23.04
C GLY A 441 25.26 2.01 23.84
N LYS A 442 24.04 1.49 23.95
CA LYS A 442 23.76 0.23 24.62
C LYS A 442 23.06 -0.70 23.65
N ASP A 443 23.59 -1.90 23.52
CA ASP A 443 22.98 -2.88 22.65
C ASP A 443 21.58 -3.26 23.15
N GLY A 444 20.70 -3.45 22.18
CA GLY A 444 19.38 -4.00 22.35
C GLY A 444 19.41 -5.53 22.43
N VAL A 445 18.26 -6.08 22.77
CA VAL A 445 17.99 -7.52 22.73
C VAL A 445 16.84 -7.74 21.77
N GLY A 446 17.12 -8.38 20.63
CA GLY A 446 16.12 -8.67 19.61
C GLY A 446 15.45 -10.01 19.86
N LEU A 447 14.12 -10.02 19.89
CA LEU A 447 13.34 -11.25 19.78
C LEU A 447 13.05 -11.51 18.30
N GLN A 448 13.44 -12.67 17.78
CA GLN A 448 13.28 -13.01 16.36
C GLN A 448 11.82 -13.36 16.02
N PRO A 449 11.07 -12.50 15.32
CA PRO A 449 9.62 -12.69 15.14
C PRO A 449 9.29 -13.94 14.32
N GLU A 450 10.11 -14.27 13.31
CA GLU A 450 9.93 -15.47 12.49
C GLU A 450 10.13 -16.76 13.29
N GLU A 451 11.18 -16.81 14.10
CA GLU A 451 11.49 -17.96 14.93
C GLU A 451 10.39 -18.16 15.98
N MET A 452 9.95 -17.06 16.60
CA MET A 452 8.83 -17.06 17.54
C MET A 452 7.55 -17.54 16.88
N ALA A 453 7.19 -17.05 15.69
CA ALA A 453 6.00 -17.49 14.97
C ALA A 453 6.01 -19.00 14.71
N LYS A 454 7.16 -19.55 14.28
CA LYS A 454 7.35 -21.01 14.05
C LYS A 454 7.21 -21.82 15.34
N LYS A 455 7.80 -21.35 16.45
CA LYS A 455 7.81 -22.07 17.74
C LYS A 455 6.51 -21.91 18.55
N LEU A 456 5.80 -20.80 18.41
CA LEU A 456 4.55 -20.53 19.14
C LEU A 456 3.41 -21.45 18.69
N VAL A 457 3.21 -21.60 17.38
CA VAL A 457 2.11 -22.39 16.79
C VAL A 457 1.91 -23.77 17.44
N PRO A 458 2.92 -24.64 17.59
CA PRO A 458 2.73 -25.98 18.18
C PRO A 458 2.41 -25.99 19.68
N VAL A 459 2.67 -24.89 20.41
CA VAL A 459 2.43 -24.80 21.86
C VAL A 459 1.12 -24.10 22.23
N LEU A 460 0.45 -23.44 21.26
CA LEU A 460 -0.80 -22.71 21.49
C LEU A 460 -1.94 -23.59 22.02
N THR A 461 -1.95 -24.90 21.75
CA THR A 461 -2.98 -25.81 22.27
C THR A 461 -2.54 -26.56 23.53
N ARG A 462 -1.31 -26.32 24.02
CA ARG A 462 -0.76 -26.95 25.21
C ARG A 462 -1.12 -26.17 26.47
N THR A 463 -1.03 -26.86 27.61
CA THR A 463 -1.29 -26.33 28.95
C THR A 463 -0.11 -26.61 29.88
N GLY A 464 -0.04 -25.88 31.00
CA GLY A 464 1.04 -26.03 31.99
C GLY A 464 2.43 -25.78 31.39
N ASP A 465 3.44 -26.53 31.84
CA ASP A 465 4.84 -26.35 31.42
C ASP A 465 5.07 -26.64 29.93
N ALA A 466 4.22 -27.44 29.31
CA ALA A 466 4.27 -27.72 27.88
C ALA A 466 3.84 -26.52 27.01
N ARG A 467 3.21 -25.50 27.61
CA ARG A 467 2.86 -24.24 26.93
C ARG A 467 4.03 -23.25 27.01
N SER A 468 5.17 -23.66 26.46
CA SER A 468 6.39 -22.87 26.54
C SER A 468 7.30 -23.04 25.33
N ILE A 469 8.00 -21.98 24.98
CA ILE A 469 9.03 -21.96 23.92
C ILE A 469 10.36 -21.52 24.49
N SER A 470 11.45 -21.92 23.84
CA SER A 470 12.80 -21.41 24.11
C SER A 470 13.30 -20.71 22.86
N ILE A 471 13.80 -19.49 23.01
CA ILE A 471 14.37 -18.68 21.92
C ILE A 471 15.73 -18.15 22.35
N GLU A 472 16.62 -18.01 21.37
CA GLU A 472 17.89 -17.32 21.56
C GLU A 472 17.65 -15.82 21.39
N ALA A 473 18.31 -15.01 22.20
CA ALA A 473 18.23 -13.57 22.13
C ALA A 473 19.44 -13.06 21.37
N ASP A 474 19.21 -12.36 20.26
CA ASP A 474 20.29 -11.72 19.53
C ASP A 474 20.57 -10.33 20.08
N VAL A 475 21.86 -9.98 20.06
CA VAL A 475 22.30 -8.61 20.38
C VAL A 475 21.98 -7.74 19.17
N VAL A 476 21.15 -6.72 19.37
CA VAL A 476 20.84 -5.72 18.34
C VAL A 476 21.71 -4.51 18.60
N GLU A 477 22.66 -4.23 17.72
CA GLU A 477 23.49 -3.03 17.85
C GLU A 477 22.67 -1.75 17.66
N PRO A 478 23.03 -0.65 18.33
CA PRO A 478 22.43 0.66 18.05
C PRO A 478 22.67 1.10 16.61
N GLU A 479 21.72 1.86 16.05
CA GLU A 479 21.84 2.42 14.70
C GLU A 479 23.05 3.37 14.61
N PHE A 480 23.35 4.05 15.73
CA PHE A 480 24.56 4.84 15.88
C PHE A 480 25.42 4.33 17.02
N THR A 481 26.50 3.62 16.68
CA THR A 481 27.32 2.91 17.66
C THR A 481 28.29 3.81 18.41
N THR A 482 28.79 3.32 19.55
CA THR A 482 29.88 3.98 20.29
C THR A 482 31.14 4.15 19.43
N ALA A 483 31.39 3.21 18.51
CA ALA A 483 32.51 3.31 17.58
C ALA A 483 32.30 4.47 16.60
N ASP A 484 31.08 4.64 16.09
CA ASP A 484 30.75 5.71 15.15
C ASP A 484 30.85 7.09 15.82
N ALA A 485 30.31 7.23 17.04
CA ALA A 485 30.48 8.45 17.84
C ALA A 485 31.96 8.83 18.04
N LYS A 486 32.84 7.85 18.27
CA LYS A 486 34.29 8.08 18.36
C LYS A 486 34.91 8.48 17.02
N LYS A 487 34.48 7.87 15.90
CA LYS A 487 34.97 8.20 14.54
C LYS A 487 34.67 9.65 14.14
N LEU A 488 33.62 10.26 14.69
CA LEU A 488 33.28 11.66 14.39
C LEU A 488 34.34 12.67 14.85
N GLN A 489 35.19 12.32 15.82
CA GLN A 489 36.27 13.18 16.32
C GLN A 489 35.79 14.60 16.69
N ILE A 490 34.69 14.73 17.41
CA ILE A 490 34.25 16.01 17.99
C ILE A 490 35.14 16.32 19.21
N LYS A 491 35.98 17.35 19.13
CA LYS A 491 37.05 17.62 20.10
C LYS A 491 36.93 18.95 20.84
N GLU A 492 36.46 19.98 20.14
CA GLU A 492 36.48 21.36 20.63
C GLU A 492 35.35 22.19 20.04
N ARG A 493 35.07 23.35 20.65
CA ARG A 493 34.13 24.32 20.10
C ARG A 493 34.79 25.07 18.94
N VAL A 494 34.28 24.88 17.72
CA VAL A 494 34.84 25.49 16.50
C VAL A 494 34.19 26.83 16.16
N SER A 495 32.96 27.05 16.64
CA SER A 495 32.23 28.30 16.50
C SER A 495 31.19 28.50 17.60
N GLU A 496 30.85 29.75 17.85
CA GLU A 496 29.84 30.21 18.79
C GLU A 496 29.23 31.51 18.25
N PHE A 497 27.91 31.65 18.37
CA PHE A 497 27.22 32.88 18.07
C PHE A 497 26.10 33.15 19.06
N GLU A 498 25.90 34.42 19.37
CA GLU A 498 24.84 34.89 20.25
C GLU A 498 24.04 36.01 19.59
N THR A 499 22.76 36.07 19.93
CA THR A 499 21.91 37.18 19.55
C THR A 499 20.95 37.52 20.67
N GLU A 500 20.74 38.82 20.90
CA GLU A 500 19.82 39.32 21.92
C GLU A 500 18.40 39.51 21.37
N PHE A 501 17.40 39.37 22.24
CA PHE A 501 16.01 39.65 21.90
C PHE A 501 15.26 40.37 23.04
N PRO A 502 14.37 41.33 22.72
CA PRO A 502 13.53 42.00 23.71
C PRO A 502 12.48 41.07 24.31
N TYR A 503 11.95 41.48 25.46
CA TYR A 503 10.91 40.75 26.17
C TYR A 503 9.59 40.67 25.39
N ALA A 504 9.16 39.44 25.18
CA ALA A 504 7.79 39.07 24.88
C ALA A 504 7.64 37.58 25.25
N GLU A 505 6.53 37.22 25.91
CA GLU A 505 6.39 35.87 26.46
C GLU A 505 6.42 34.79 25.37
N TYR A 506 5.81 35.05 24.20
CA TYR A 506 5.87 34.13 23.06
C TYR A 506 7.31 33.84 22.59
N ARG A 507 8.25 34.80 22.71
CA ARG A 507 9.66 34.60 22.33
C ARG A 507 10.36 33.67 23.28
N ASN A 508 10.13 33.85 24.58
CA ASN A 508 10.68 32.97 25.61
C ASN A 508 10.23 31.52 25.43
N ILE A 509 8.99 31.29 25.00
CA ILE A 509 8.43 29.96 24.75
C ILE A 509 8.95 29.39 23.42
N ASN A 510 8.70 30.08 22.31
CA ASN A 510 8.98 29.56 20.97
C ASN A 510 10.48 29.39 20.71
N GLN A 511 11.31 30.34 21.14
CA GLN A 511 12.76 30.25 20.93
C GLN A 511 13.38 29.18 21.80
N ALA A 512 12.94 29.04 23.07
CA ALA A 512 13.42 27.98 23.93
C ALA A 512 13.06 26.59 23.38
N ARG A 513 11.82 26.43 22.87
CA ARG A 513 11.39 25.17 22.25
C ARG A 513 12.19 24.84 20.99
N ALA A 514 12.40 25.81 20.11
CA ALA A 514 13.21 25.61 18.91
C ALA A 514 14.68 25.29 19.25
N ALA A 515 15.26 25.96 20.26
CA ALA A 515 16.61 25.67 20.73
C ALA A 515 16.72 24.27 21.34
N GLU A 516 15.74 23.84 22.15
CA GLU A 516 15.68 22.49 22.72
C GLU A 516 15.69 21.41 21.63
N LEU A 517 14.94 21.62 20.54
CA LEU A 517 14.81 20.64 19.45
C LEU A 517 16.08 20.48 18.61
N ILE A 518 16.90 21.54 18.49
CA ILE A 518 18.18 21.47 17.76
C ILE A 518 19.38 21.15 18.68
N ASP A 519 19.21 21.22 19.99
CA ASP A 519 20.27 20.96 20.96
C ASP A 519 20.64 19.47 20.99
N GLY A 520 21.92 19.15 20.77
CA GLY A 520 22.40 17.77 20.73
C GLY A 520 22.40 17.12 19.34
N VAL A 521 21.93 17.82 18.31
CA VAL A 521 21.96 17.32 16.94
C VAL A 521 23.41 17.16 16.46
N ILE A 522 23.70 16.01 15.84
CA ILE A 522 25.00 15.70 15.25
C ILE A 522 24.86 15.69 13.73
N VAL A 523 25.57 16.59 13.06
CA VAL A 523 25.67 16.65 11.60
C VAL A 523 26.92 15.88 11.17
N LYS A 524 26.73 14.71 10.56
CA LYS A 524 27.81 13.80 10.12
C LYS A 524 28.61 14.41 8.95
N PRO A 525 29.82 13.90 8.68
CA PRO A 525 30.59 14.27 7.49
C PRO A 525 29.75 14.18 6.21
N GLY A 526 29.66 15.27 5.45
CA GLY A 526 28.89 15.34 4.20
C GLY A 526 27.37 15.47 4.37
N GLU A 527 26.84 15.41 5.59
CA GLU A 527 25.41 15.55 5.88
C GLU A 527 24.98 17.02 5.81
N THR A 528 23.73 17.26 5.39
CA THR A 528 23.08 18.56 5.39
C THR A 528 22.13 18.66 6.58
N PHE A 529 22.38 19.61 7.47
CA PHE A 529 21.42 20.00 8.47
C PHE A 529 20.28 20.79 7.83
N SER A 530 19.06 20.53 8.28
CA SER A 530 17.84 21.23 7.89
C SER A 530 17.09 21.64 9.15
N PHE A 531 16.83 22.94 9.30
CA PHE A 531 16.17 23.45 10.49
C PHE A 531 14.72 22.97 10.55
N ASN A 532 13.99 23.00 9.43
CA ASN A 532 12.63 22.48 9.38
C ASN A 532 12.59 20.98 9.66
N ASP A 533 13.45 20.15 9.04
CA ASP A 533 13.40 18.69 9.28
C ASP A 533 13.69 18.33 10.75
N THR A 534 14.48 19.16 11.44
CA THR A 534 14.82 18.97 12.86
C THR A 534 13.72 19.48 13.80
N VAL A 535 13.18 20.68 13.54
CA VAL A 535 12.24 21.36 14.46
C VAL A 535 10.78 20.98 14.17
N GLY A 536 10.46 20.62 12.93
CA GLY A 536 9.11 20.31 12.48
C GLY A 536 8.22 21.54 12.29
N GLU A 537 6.95 21.25 12.01
CA GLU A 537 5.88 22.25 11.91
C GLU A 537 5.62 22.92 13.27
N ARG A 538 5.53 24.25 13.27
CA ARG A 538 5.27 25.02 14.48
C ARG A 538 3.78 24.97 14.82
N THR A 539 3.38 23.93 15.56
CA THR A 539 2.01 23.72 16.05
C THR A 539 1.92 23.87 17.56
N GLU A 540 0.71 24.09 18.09
CA GLU A 540 0.46 24.07 19.54
C GLU A 540 0.82 22.71 20.16
N ALA A 541 0.50 21.61 19.48
CA ALA A 541 0.84 20.25 19.92
C ALA A 541 2.36 20.02 19.98
N ALA A 542 3.13 20.69 19.13
CA ALA A 542 4.60 20.67 19.15
C ALA A 542 5.22 21.61 20.22
N GLY A 543 4.38 22.36 20.96
CA GLY A 543 4.78 23.25 22.05
C GLY A 543 5.04 24.70 21.64
N PHE A 544 4.58 25.11 20.46
CA PHE A 544 4.69 26.50 19.98
C PHE A 544 3.42 27.31 20.27
N VAL A 545 3.57 28.62 20.44
CA VAL A 545 2.49 29.56 20.70
C VAL A 545 2.44 30.65 19.63
N VAL A 546 1.29 31.33 19.53
CA VAL A 546 1.11 32.47 18.63
C VAL A 546 2.05 33.59 19.04
N GLY A 547 2.72 34.19 18.06
CA GLY A 547 3.59 35.33 18.26
C GLY A 547 3.76 36.13 16.97
N THR A 548 4.43 37.26 17.08
CA THR A 548 4.65 38.14 15.93
C THR A 548 5.62 37.53 14.92
N ILE A 549 5.20 37.47 13.66
CA ILE A 549 5.97 37.10 12.47
C ILE A 549 5.96 38.26 11.46
N ILE A 550 6.73 38.12 10.38
CA ILE A 550 6.69 39.05 9.24
C ILE A 550 6.10 38.30 8.04
N ASN A 551 5.01 38.82 7.49
CA ASN A 551 4.35 38.27 6.31
C ASN A 551 3.98 39.41 5.35
N GLY A 552 4.42 39.32 4.09
CA GLY A 552 4.16 40.35 3.07
C GLY A 552 4.70 41.76 3.40
N GLY A 553 5.82 41.84 4.14
CA GLY A 553 6.46 43.12 4.51
C GLY A 553 5.83 43.86 5.69
N VAL A 554 4.88 43.22 6.40
CA VAL A 554 4.26 43.75 7.63
C VAL A 554 4.30 42.71 8.75
N PHE A 555 4.19 43.17 10.00
CA PHE A 555 4.05 42.28 11.14
C PHE A 555 2.64 41.67 11.23
N ARG A 556 2.56 40.36 11.47
CA ARG A 556 1.33 39.57 11.68
C ARG A 556 1.52 38.61 12.85
N GLU A 557 0.45 38.00 13.36
CA GLU A 557 0.53 37.00 14.41
C GLU A 557 0.26 35.61 13.84
N GLU A 558 1.22 34.69 14.03
CA GLU A 558 1.11 33.28 13.63
C GLU A 558 1.86 32.40 14.64
N LEU A 559 1.63 31.08 14.58
CA LEU A 559 2.34 30.12 15.42
C LEU A 559 3.84 30.12 15.13
N GLY A 560 4.65 30.05 16.20
CA GLY A 560 6.12 30.03 16.06
C GLY A 560 6.74 31.42 15.84
N GLY A 561 5.99 32.50 16.12
CA GLY A 561 6.54 33.86 16.15
C GLY A 561 7.83 33.94 16.97
N GLY A 562 8.85 34.59 16.41
CA GLY A 562 10.17 34.76 17.06
C GLY A 562 11.20 33.64 16.79
N VAL A 563 10.85 32.52 16.15
CA VAL A 563 11.79 31.41 15.86
C VAL A 563 12.92 31.82 14.92
N SER A 564 12.72 32.79 14.01
CA SER A 564 13.78 33.31 13.13
C SER A 564 15.00 33.86 13.88
N GLN A 565 14.86 34.19 15.17
CA GLN A 565 15.99 34.53 16.04
C GLN A 565 16.95 33.34 16.16
N VAL A 566 16.44 32.15 16.51
CA VAL A 566 17.23 30.92 16.66
C VAL A 566 17.85 30.50 15.34
N VAL A 567 17.10 30.63 14.24
CA VAL A 567 17.59 30.34 12.89
C VAL A 567 18.74 31.27 12.52
N THR A 568 18.60 32.58 12.80
CA THR A 568 19.67 33.55 12.56
C THR A 568 20.91 33.25 13.40
N THR A 569 20.75 32.91 14.68
CA THR A 569 21.88 32.52 15.53
C THR A 569 22.58 31.26 15.00
N THR A 570 21.78 30.26 14.60
CA THR A 570 22.27 28.98 14.04
C THR A 570 23.03 29.20 12.74
N TYR A 571 22.49 30.01 11.83
CA TYR A 571 23.15 30.38 10.58
C TYR A 571 24.51 31.02 10.84
N ASN A 572 24.62 31.97 11.76
CA ASN A 572 25.90 32.63 12.03
C ASN A 572 26.91 31.68 12.69
N ALA A 573 26.48 30.79 13.59
CA ALA A 573 27.36 29.76 14.14
C ALA A 573 27.88 28.81 13.04
N ALA A 574 27.01 28.35 12.13
CA ALA A 574 27.39 27.55 10.96
C ALA A 574 28.32 28.33 10.01
N PHE A 575 28.04 29.61 9.79
CA PHE A 575 28.80 30.51 8.93
C PHE A 575 30.26 30.63 9.40
N PHE A 576 30.48 30.84 10.70
CA PHE A 576 31.81 30.96 11.29
C PHE A 576 32.50 29.60 11.55
N ALA A 577 31.75 28.51 11.65
CA ALA A 577 32.32 27.15 11.64
C ALA A 577 32.81 26.73 10.25
N GLY A 578 32.46 27.48 9.20
CA GLY A 578 32.84 27.19 7.83
C GLY A 578 32.01 26.07 7.19
N MET A 579 30.75 25.93 7.60
CA MET A 579 29.77 25.09 6.93
C MET A 579 29.40 25.69 5.56
N ASP A 580 29.06 24.82 4.61
CA ASP A 580 28.59 25.25 3.30
C ASP A 580 27.13 25.72 3.40
N ASP A 581 26.85 26.89 2.85
CA ASP A 581 25.52 27.50 2.84
C ASP A 581 24.69 26.85 1.73
N VAL A 582 23.69 26.03 2.09
CA VAL A 582 22.87 25.26 1.14
C VAL A 582 21.57 25.99 0.84
N GLU A 583 20.92 26.48 1.89
CA GLU A 583 19.70 27.28 1.78
C GLU A 583 19.67 28.31 2.90
N HIS A 584 19.61 29.57 2.52
CA HIS A 584 19.55 30.69 3.45
C HIS A 584 18.82 31.88 2.83
N HIS A 585 17.80 32.36 3.52
CA HIS A 585 16.99 33.50 3.07
C HIS A 585 16.95 34.60 4.13
N PRO A 586 17.44 35.82 3.85
CA PRO A 586 17.26 36.95 4.75
C PRO A 586 15.78 37.41 4.79
N HIS A 587 15.41 38.15 5.84
CA HIS A 587 14.09 38.80 5.87
C HIS A 587 13.97 39.82 4.71
N ALA A 588 12.74 40.06 4.27
CA ALA A 588 12.47 41.00 3.17
C ALA A 588 13.01 42.41 3.43
N PHE A 589 13.05 42.86 4.68
CA PHE A 589 13.63 44.12 5.11
C PHE A 589 14.57 43.91 6.30
N TYR A 590 15.54 44.81 6.46
CA TYR A 590 16.57 44.69 7.49
C TYR A 590 16.01 44.90 8.90
N ILE A 591 16.33 43.98 9.81
CA ILE A 591 15.96 44.08 11.23
C ILE A 591 17.21 44.37 12.06
N SER A 592 17.23 45.53 12.73
CA SER A 592 18.43 46.09 13.39
C SER A 592 19.07 45.21 14.46
N ARG A 593 18.32 44.27 15.05
CA ARG A 593 18.84 43.32 16.06
C ARG A 593 19.68 42.19 15.47
N TYR A 594 19.66 42.00 14.16
CA TYR A 594 20.43 40.95 13.48
C TYR A 594 21.71 41.52 12.86
N PRO A 595 22.76 40.69 12.70
CA PRO A 595 23.94 41.10 11.94
C PRO A 595 23.55 41.43 10.50
N VAL A 596 23.88 42.65 10.06
CA VAL A 596 23.59 43.13 8.70
C VAL A 596 24.05 42.10 7.65
N GLY A 597 23.12 41.66 6.79
CA GLY A 597 23.34 40.73 5.68
C GLY A 597 23.53 39.27 6.08
N ARG A 598 23.40 38.91 7.36
CA ARG A 598 23.54 37.54 7.88
C ARG A 598 22.38 37.14 8.77
N GLU A 599 21.18 37.60 8.44
CA GLU A 599 19.95 37.16 9.10
C GLU A 599 19.31 36.04 8.32
N ALA A 600 18.63 35.11 8.98
CA ALA A 600 17.96 33.98 8.36
C ALA A 600 16.48 33.93 8.75
N THR A 601 15.64 33.54 7.79
CA THR A 601 14.21 33.30 7.95
C THR A 601 13.91 31.82 7.89
N VAL A 602 12.75 31.43 8.44
CA VAL A 602 12.21 30.08 8.30
C VAL A 602 10.69 30.16 8.21
N ALA A 603 10.11 29.35 7.35
CA ALA A 603 8.68 29.16 7.21
C ALA A 603 8.44 27.70 6.84
N TRP A 604 7.64 26.99 7.63
CA TRP A 604 7.38 25.57 7.39
C TRP A 604 6.79 25.37 6.00
N GLY A 605 7.32 24.40 5.25
CA GLY A 605 6.89 24.08 3.89
C GLY A 605 7.37 25.02 2.77
N TYR A 606 8.04 26.14 3.07
CA TYR A 606 8.46 27.11 2.03
C TYR A 606 9.86 27.71 2.19
N LEU A 607 10.31 28.07 3.41
CA LEU A 607 11.65 28.64 3.64
C LEU A 607 12.38 27.84 4.72
N ASP A 608 13.62 27.46 4.44
CA ASP A 608 14.45 26.73 5.39
C ASP A 608 15.82 27.39 5.61
N LEU A 609 16.47 26.97 6.69
CA LEU A 609 17.91 27.11 6.87
C LEU A 609 18.55 25.73 6.70
N LYS A 610 19.36 25.58 5.65
CA LYS A 610 20.14 24.38 5.41
C LYS A 610 21.62 24.70 5.30
N PHE A 611 22.44 23.92 5.98
CA PHE A 611 23.89 23.97 5.82
C PHE A 611 24.48 22.57 5.77
N LYS A 612 25.49 22.38 4.93
CA LYS A 612 26.19 21.10 4.79
C LYS A 612 27.48 21.11 5.60
N ASN A 613 27.81 19.99 6.21
CA ASN A 613 29.12 19.77 6.84
C ASN A 613 30.12 19.29 5.78
N PRO A 614 31.06 20.15 5.31
CA PRO A 614 32.02 19.76 4.28
C PRO A 614 33.23 18.99 4.84
N THR A 615 33.30 18.82 6.16
CA THR A 615 34.48 18.26 6.82
C THR A 615 34.37 16.73 6.98
N LYS A 616 35.50 16.08 7.24
CA LYS A 616 35.54 14.65 7.61
C LYS A 616 35.19 14.38 9.08
N TYR A 617 34.83 15.41 9.84
CA TYR A 617 34.54 15.33 11.27
C TYR A 617 33.06 15.59 11.52
N GLY A 618 32.50 15.03 12.59
CA GLY A 618 31.12 15.35 12.99
C GLY A 618 31.02 16.75 13.59
N VAL A 619 29.83 17.34 13.53
CA VAL A 619 29.51 18.63 14.14
C VAL A 619 28.35 18.45 15.11
N LEU A 620 28.59 18.67 16.40
CA LEU A 620 27.56 18.71 17.42
C LEU A 620 27.04 20.14 17.58
N ILE A 621 25.73 20.31 17.45
CA ILE A 621 25.03 21.57 17.69
C ILE A 621 24.66 21.63 19.18
N ARG A 622 25.01 22.73 19.83
CA ARG A 622 24.50 23.08 21.16
C ARG A 622 23.71 24.37 21.05
N ALA A 623 22.48 24.37 21.54
CA ALA A 623 21.62 25.53 21.48
C ALA A 623 20.96 25.79 22.83
N SER A 624 20.88 27.05 23.21
CA SER A 624 20.25 27.45 24.47
C SER A 624 19.66 28.84 24.38
N VAL A 625 18.63 29.08 25.20
CA VAL A 625 17.97 30.37 25.32
C VAL A 625 17.95 30.78 26.78
N LYS A 626 18.59 31.90 27.09
CA LYS A 626 18.35 32.65 28.32
C LYS A 626 17.11 33.52 28.10
N LYS A 627 16.05 33.24 28.85
CA LYS A 627 14.78 33.97 28.74
C LYS A 627 14.97 35.46 29.06
N SER A 628 14.27 36.28 28.30
CA SER A 628 14.11 37.71 28.54
C SER A 628 13.18 37.98 29.71
N THR A 629 13.31 39.13 30.36
CA THR A 629 12.36 39.64 31.37
C THR A 629 11.97 41.07 31.01
N PRO A 630 10.89 41.65 31.58
CA PRO A 630 10.53 43.05 31.32
C PRO A 630 11.68 44.06 31.51
N GLY A 631 12.68 43.74 32.34
CA GLY A 631 13.86 44.58 32.60
C GLY A 631 15.16 44.13 31.95
N SER A 632 15.20 43.01 31.20
CA SER A 632 16.44 42.50 30.60
C SER A 632 16.21 41.75 29.28
N ALA A 633 17.12 41.95 28.32
CA ALA A 633 17.11 41.22 27.07
C ALA A 633 17.39 39.72 27.30
N GLY A 634 16.72 38.87 26.52
CA GLY A 634 17.03 37.46 26.43
C GLY A 634 18.20 37.24 25.47
N VAL A 635 18.85 36.08 25.58
CA VAL A 635 19.98 35.70 24.74
C VAL A 635 19.73 34.33 24.14
N THR A 636 19.77 34.22 22.82
CA THR A 636 19.89 32.92 22.13
C THR A 636 21.36 32.67 21.82
N ARG A 637 21.86 31.51 22.19
CA ARG A 637 23.24 31.07 21.98
C ARG A 637 23.25 29.75 21.20
N VAL A 638 24.05 29.69 20.14
CA VAL A 638 24.33 28.46 19.39
C VAL A 638 25.83 28.25 19.30
N GLU A 639 26.28 27.05 19.62
CA GLU A 639 27.67 26.62 19.52
C GLU A 639 27.77 25.41 18.61
N LEU A 640 28.84 25.36 17.82
CA LEU A 640 29.19 24.18 17.02
C LEU A 640 30.49 23.58 17.55
N TRP A 641 30.42 22.30 17.92
CA TRP A 641 31.54 21.52 18.44
C TRP A 641 31.98 20.50 17.39
N SER A 642 33.28 20.47 17.06
CA SER A 642 33.86 19.61 16.03
C SER A 642 35.38 19.46 16.22
N THR A 643 36.13 19.14 15.16
CA THR A 643 37.58 19.36 15.08
C THR A 643 37.85 20.59 14.22
N LYS A 644 38.70 21.51 14.67
CA LYS A 644 38.98 22.76 13.96
C LYS A 644 39.65 22.49 12.59
N VAL A 645 38.99 22.93 11.51
CA VAL A 645 39.53 22.90 10.13
C VAL A 645 39.78 24.31 9.61
N TRP A 646 38.89 25.24 9.94
CA TRP A 646 38.85 26.59 9.40
C TRP A 646 38.89 27.66 10.49
N ASP A 647 39.63 28.73 10.23
CA ASP A 647 39.47 30.03 10.85
C ASP A 647 38.77 30.95 9.84
N VAL A 648 37.53 31.35 10.14
CA VAL A 648 36.72 32.17 9.24
C VAL A 648 36.76 33.63 9.67
N LYS A 649 37.18 34.51 8.77
CA LYS A 649 37.10 35.97 8.96
C LYS A 649 36.01 36.55 8.07
N ALA A 650 35.11 37.33 8.67
CA ALA A 650 33.99 37.95 7.97
C ALA A 650 34.18 39.46 7.81
N GLY A 651 33.53 40.03 6.81
CA GLY A 651 33.29 41.46 6.74
C GLY A 651 32.20 41.80 5.73
N LYS A 652 32.05 43.08 5.42
CA LYS A 652 30.95 43.61 4.62
C LYS A 652 31.34 44.79 3.75
N SER A 653 30.61 45.01 2.65
CA SER A 653 30.69 46.21 1.83
C SER A 653 30.00 47.41 2.50
N ALA A 654 30.13 48.60 1.90
CA ALA A 654 29.20 49.69 2.16
C ALA A 654 27.79 49.31 1.68
N LYS A 655 26.76 49.89 2.30
CA LYS A 655 25.38 49.80 1.80
C LYS A 655 25.27 50.53 0.47
N ARG A 656 24.54 49.94 -0.48
CA ARG A 656 24.27 50.52 -1.81
C ARG A 656 22.79 50.38 -2.17
N ASN A 657 22.37 50.96 -3.29
CA ASN A 657 21.01 50.86 -3.81
C ASN A 657 19.94 51.17 -2.76
N LEU A 658 20.07 52.33 -2.10
CA LEU A 658 19.17 52.73 -1.02
C LEU A 658 17.73 52.92 -1.54
N ARG A 659 16.76 52.49 -0.74
CA ARG A 659 15.33 52.53 -1.05
C ARG A 659 14.60 53.19 0.10
N ASP A 660 13.87 54.27 -0.18
CA ASP A 660 13.16 55.01 0.85
C ASP A 660 11.78 54.37 1.15
N PRO A 661 11.39 54.28 2.43
CA PRO A 661 10.12 53.71 2.84
C PRO A 661 8.95 54.68 2.61
N GLY A 662 7.79 54.12 2.29
CA GLY A 662 6.51 54.83 2.18
C GLY A 662 5.73 54.89 3.50
N THR A 663 4.43 55.18 3.38
CA THR A 663 3.47 55.14 4.49
C THR A 663 2.21 54.39 4.06
N ARG A 664 1.83 53.39 4.85
CA ARG A 664 0.65 52.55 4.65
C ARG A 664 -0.31 52.70 5.84
N TYR A 665 -1.60 52.70 5.54
CA TYR A 665 -2.67 52.66 6.53
C TYR A 665 -3.34 51.28 6.44
N ASP A 666 -3.55 50.64 7.58
CA ASP A 666 -4.25 49.35 7.71
C ASP A 666 -5.32 49.51 8.79
N ASP A 667 -6.59 49.48 8.39
CA ASP A 667 -7.75 49.62 9.29
C ASP A 667 -8.32 48.28 9.75
N THR A 668 -7.63 47.17 9.47
CA THR A 668 -8.05 45.85 9.92
C THR A 668 -7.71 45.64 11.40
N PRO A 669 -8.48 44.80 12.13
CA PRO A 669 -8.15 44.41 13.50
C PRO A 669 -6.79 43.71 13.63
N ALA A 670 -6.25 43.17 12.54
CA ALA A 670 -4.95 42.49 12.49
C ALA A 670 -3.76 43.45 12.26
N CYS A 671 -3.98 44.77 12.31
CA CYS A 671 -2.92 45.75 12.10
C CYS A 671 -1.91 45.75 13.25
N VAL A 672 -0.63 45.68 12.90
CA VAL A 672 0.48 45.90 13.81
C VAL A 672 1.24 47.13 13.32
N ALA A 673 1.38 48.14 14.18
CA ALA A 673 2.10 49.37 13.85
C ALA A 673 3.58 49.07 13.57
N GLN A 674 4.15 49.75 12.58
CA GLN A 674 5.52 49.52 12.12
C GLN A 674 6.19 50.86 11.79
N ASP A 675 7.42 51.04 12.28
CA ASP A 675 8.25 52.17 11.90
C ASP A 675 8.93 51.95 10.54
N PRO A 676 9.20 53.02 9.78
CA PRO A 676 9.80 52.92 8.47
C PRO A 676 11.25 52.41 8.54
N VAL A 677 11.62 51.50 7.64
CA VAL A 677 13.00 50.98 7.50
C VAL A 677 13.50 51.24 6.08
N GLN A 678 14.68 51.85 5.95
CA GLN A 678 15.31 52.07 4.65
C GLN A 678 15.86 50.75 4.08
N GLY A 679 15.51 50.45 2.83
CA GLY A 679 16.05 49.30 2.10
C GLY A 679 17.43 49.59 1.52
N PHE A 680 18.23 48.55 1.30
CA PHE A 680 19.58 48.65 0.72
C PHE A 680 20.09 47.26 0.30
N ASP A 681 21.14 47.22 -0.50
CA ASP A 681 21.91 46.02 -0.79
C ASP A 681 23.26 46.06 -0.08
N ILE A 682 23.77 44.90 0.30
CA ILE A 682 25.07 44.76 0.96
C ILE A 682 25.73 43.42 0.61
N ASP A 683 27.04 43.43 0.39
CA ASP A 683 27.81 42.20 0.21
C ASP A 683 28.45 41.81 1.53
N ILE A 684 28.35 40.53 1.88
CA ILE A 684 29.00 39.90 3.02
C ILE A 684 30.06 38.96 2.50
N TYR A 685 31.30 39.15 2.93
CA TYR A 685 32.40 38.27 2.59
C TYR A 685 32.82 37.43 3.79
N ARG A 686 33.17 36.17 3.55
CA ARG A 686 33.95 35.36 4.48
C ARG A 686 35.18 34.77 3.80
N THR A 687 36.30 34.80 4.51
CA THR A 687 37.56 34.22 4.07
C THR A 687 37.97 33.13 5.04
N PHE A 688 38.27 31.97 4.49
CA PHE A 688 38.64 30.76 5.20
C PHE A 688 40.15 30.68 5.26
N PHE A 689 40.68 30.49 6.46
CA PHE A 689 42.08 30.22 6.70
C PHE A 689 42.22 28.80 7.26
N SER A 690 43.25 28.08 6.86
CA SER A 690 43.65 26.82 7.49
C SER A 690 45.13 26.91 7.82
N LYS A 691 45.49 26.67 9.08
CA LYS A 691 46.87 26.84 9.60
C LYS A 691 47.48 28.20 9.20
N GLY A 692 46.68 29.26 9.28
CA GLY A 692 47.10 30.64 8.95
C GLY A 692 47.16 31.00 7.47
N LYS A 693 46.99 30.04 6.54
CA LYS A 693 46.96 30.31 5.08
C LYS A 693 45.54 30.48 4.59
N LYS A 694 45.30 31.49 3.74
CA LYS A 694 44.02 31.67 3.06
C LYS A 694 43.77 30.49 2.11
N VAL A 695 42.61 29.84 2.23
CA VAL A 695 42.22 28.68 1.42
C VAL A 695 41.15 29.06 0.41
N LYS A 696 40.08 29.72 0.84
CA LYS A 696 39.00 30.20 -0.04
C LYS A 696 38.37 31.49 0.49
N SER A 697 37.64 32.19 -0.36
CA SER A 697 36.77 33.31 0.01
C SER A 697 35.42 33.15 -0.68
N GLU A 698 34.37 33.57 0.01
CA GLU A 698 32.99 33.55 -0.48
C GLU A 698 32.38 34.93 -0.26
N THR A 699 31.49 35.32 -1.16
CA THR A 699 30.72 36.57 -1.07
C THR A 699 29.25 36.26 -1.32
N VAL A 700 28.39 36.75 -0.44
CA VAL A 700 26.93 36.65 -0.55
C VAL A 700 26.34 38.05 -0.54
N THR A 701 25.36 38.32 -1.41
CA THR A 701 24.65 39.59 -1.47
C THR A 701 23.31 39.48 -0.76
N ALA A 702 23.08 40.32 0.25
CA ALA A 702 21.77 40.47 0.86
C ALA A 702 21.06 41.69 0.27
N ASN A 703 19.81 41.50 -0.15
CA ASN A 703 18.97 42.54 -0.75
C ASN A 703 17.79 42.84 0.18
N TYR A 704 17.74 44.05 0.73
CA TYR A 704 16.68 44.48 1.65
C TYR A 704 15.73 45.48 0.99
N GLN A 705 14.46 45.14 0.91
CA GLN A 705 13.41 46.08 0.55
C GLN A 705 13.25 47.14 1.65
N ALA A 706 12.67 48.29 1.29
CA ALA A 706 12.23 49.26 2.28
C ALA A 706 10.95 48.76 2.96
N ALA A 707 10.83 48.97 4.27
CA ALA A 707 9.62 48.68 5.01
C ALA A 707 8.87 49.97 5.28
N ASP A 708 7.63 50.08 4.78
CA ASP A 708 6.81 51.27 4.97
C ASP A 708 6.48 51.50 6.45
N LYS A 709 6.24 52.77 6.80
CA LYS A 709 5.58 53.11 8.05
C LYS A 709 4.13 52.61 8.01
N VAL A 710 3.75 51.72 8.92
CA VAL A 710 2.36 51.25 9.05
C VAL A 710 1.67 51.98 10.18
N ILE A 711 0.59 52.69 9.84
CA ILE A 711 -0.30 53.38 10.79
C ILE A 711 -1.60 52.59 10.87
N CYS A 712 -1.93 52.10 12.06
CA CYS A 712 -3.19 51.40 12.27
C CYS A 712 -4.36 52.38 12.32
N GLY A 713 -5.36 52.13 11.48
CA GLY A 713 -6.53 52.96 11.29
C GLY A 713 -6.71 53.43 9.86
N LYS A 714 -7.84 54.13 9.63
CA LYS A 714 -8.21 54.61 8.30
C LYS A 714 -7.24 55.67 7.80
N LYS A 715 -6.93 55.61 6.51
CA LYS A 715 -6.21 56.67 5.82
C LYS A 715 -7.00 57.99 5.95
N PRO A 716 -6.37 59.09 6.41
CA PRO A 716 -7.03 60.39 6.44
C PRO A 716 -7.53 60.74 5.03
N THR A 717 -8.79 61.12 4.92
CA THR A 717 -9.31 61.76 3.72
C THR A 717 -8.65 63.13 3.61
N LYS A 718 -8.00 63.42 2.47
CA LYS A 718 -7.50 64.78 2.22
C LYS A 718 -8.72 65.71 2.14
N ASP A 719 -8.79 66.68 3.03
CA ASP A 719 -9.72 67.82 2.94
C ASP A 719 -9.39 68.74 1.76
#